data_AF-A0AAN6SHJ3-F1
#
_entry.id   AF-A0AAN6SHJ3-F1
#
_cell.length_a   1.000
_cell.length_b   1.000
_cell.length_c   1.000
_cell.angle_alpha   90.00
_cell.angle_beta   90.00
_cell.angle_gamma   90.00
#
_symmetry.space_group_name_H-M   'P 1'
#
loop_
_entity.id
_entity.type
_entity.pdbx_description
1 polymer ?
#
loop_
_entity_poly.entity_id
_entity_poly.type
_entity_poly.pdbx_seq_one_letter_code
_entity_poly.pdbx_strand_id
1 'polypeptide(L)'
;MFVRTCRSSCNAWTSTTSIKQVCSARTHESLIRFFATTASQSKRQEAEAEDKRQVSSRLGPSAPRSSYPSSAEARQKRDSDREFLISVLESSATKRDARGYLQTFGFPAAPHSAGQKKPFAIGILGVPASVAGRPAFVQGPEKETPVKTNEAPHVAVVKLRAPQVWDDVLLDGVAKTLTRLRDLGLLSVIVLDCDDIKPNQGSDWQETVTKQTDRLLRAIGQFGFPAAEVVDSGIWSSTENPQIPSSVPSNPLYVGFGKAFTTPLASGHILVVPPRAYSDATLQYSKADANDVVIALTTFFAGLQFGRQYSDYRELAEKVNDGQPFRRALVDRVIVIDPLGGIPSHRQGHGTQVFINLEDEFKTIRDALYEKTQPTFAGTKDAGLCARATVHLENLRLAKSTLAILPSNASVVMTSPAEAANMNVLKRDDTQAKPDGFAGEVKTRTWRNPLIHNLLTDRPIYSSSLPIGRIKPTHPDEEIALSRMPTTTLAKRGLPVTIFPDPRASPWKPPQPGVPRLRLTDTCIDLPRLVHLINDSFGRKLDVEHYLNRVKNSLAGIIIAGEYEGGAILTWETPFGLDEETAYREGRLVPYLDKFAVLRKSQGAGGVADIVFNAMVRDAFPEGVCWRSRKDNPVNKWYFERSRGVLKLPESNWSMFWTTPEAVLNDQMMRDYEDVCRNILPSWQDTAKPAD
;
A
#
# COMPACT_ATOMS: atom_id res chain seq x y z
N MET A 1 -6.46 65.16 19.64
CA MET A 1 -7.25 66.25 20.22
C MET A 1 -8.70 66.01 19.80
N PHE A 2 -9.65 65.96 20.77
CA PHE A 2 -11.08 65.56 20.70
C PHE A 2 -11.33 64.05 20.40
N VAL A 3 -11.81 63.16 21.28
CA VAL A 3 -12.66 63.10 22.51
C VAL A 3 -14.17 63.27 22.27
N ARG A 4 -14.92 62.15 22.41
CA ARG A 4 -16.13 61.91 23.27
C ARG A 4 -16.75 60.52 22.91
N THR A 5 -16.64 59.45 23.71
CA THR A 5 -17.42 59.00 24.91
C THR A 5 -18.92 58.74 24.70
N CYS A 6 -19.37 57.48 24.87
CA CYS A 6 -20.27 56.97 25.95
C CYS A 6 -20.74 55.51 25.68
N ARG A 7 -20.45 54.55 26.59
CA ARG A 7 -21.36 53.87 27.57
C ARG A 7 -22.28 52.80 26.96
N SER A 8 -22.01 51.51 27.17
CA SER A 8 -22.31 50.64 28.34
C SER A 8 -23.68 49.96 28.24
N SER A 9 -23.71 48.62 28.27
CA SER A 9 -24.58 47.83 29.16
C SER A 9 -24.34 46.32 28.99
N CYS A 10 -23.96 45.69 30.09
CA CYS A 10 -24.06 44.26 30.36
C CYS A 10 -25.52 43.79 30.30
N ASN A 11 -25.75 42.50 30.02
CA ASN A 11 -26.51 41.65 30.94
C ASN A 11 -26.33 40.17 30.66
N ALA A 12 -26.07 39.46 31.76
CA ALA A 12 -25.98 38.03 31.91
C ALA A 12 -27.36 37.38 31.90
N TRP A 13 -27.47 36.14 31.40
CA TRP A 13 -28.59 35.26 31.67
C TRP A 13 -28.06 33.89 32.12
N THR A 14 -28.07 33.71 33.44
CA THR A 14 -28.13 32.42 34.12
C THR A 14 -29.59 32.15 34.48
N SER A 15 -30.09 30.94 34.25
CA SER A 15 -31.22 30.41 35.03
C SER A 15 -31.21 28.89 35.05
N THR A 16 -30.87 28.40 36.23
CA THR A 16 -31.11 27.04 36.74
C THR A 16 -32.52 27.01 37.30
N THR A 17 -33.35 26.01 36.96
CA THR A 17 -34.45 25.60 37.85
C THR A 17 -34.79 24.12 37.64
N SER A 18 -34.80 23.39 38.74
CA SER A 18 -35.14 21.98 38.87
C SER A 18 -36.54 21.84 39.48
N ILE A 19 -37.10 20.62 39.36
CA ILE A 19 -38.20 20.02 40.13
C ILE A 19 -39.63 20.29 39.62
N LYS A 20 -40.27 19.23 39.10
CA LYS A 20 -41.52 18.68 39.64
C LYS A 20 -41.76 17.25 39.15
N GLN A 21 -41.73 16.32 40.11
CA GLN A 21 -42.31 14.98 40.06
C GLN A 21 -43.83 15.05 39.82
N VAL A 22 -44.36 14.12 39.01
CA VAL A 22 -45.73 13.62 39.15
C VAL A 22 -45.69 12.10 38.99
N CYS A 23 -45.97 11.42 40.10
CA CYS A 23 -46.35 10.01 40.14
C CYS A 23 -47.75 9.84 39.55
N SER A 24 -47.99 8.74 38.83
CA SER A 24 -49.33 8.17 38.67
C SER A 24 -49.27 6.69 39.00
N ALA A 25 -49.82 6.35 40.16
CA ALA A 25 -50.01 5.00 40.63
C ALA A 25 -51.25 4.39 39.94
N ARG A 26 -51.08 3.18 39.40
CA ARG A 26 -52.18 2.28 39.02
C ARG A 26 -52.63 1.51 40.25
N THR A 27 -53.93 1.52 40.56
CA THR A 27 -54.58 0.49 41.39
C THR A 27 -56.09 0.44 41.10
N HIS A 28 -56.56 -0.74 40.67
CA HIS A 28 -57.78 -1.47 41.11
C HIS A 28 -57.88 -2.72 40.20
N GLU A 29 -57.57 -3.94 40.65
CA GLU A 29 -58.46 -4.86 41.40
C GLU A 29 -59.91 -4.84 40.88
N SER A 30 -60.57 -5.94 40.49
CA SER A 30 -60.37 -7.38 40.69
C SER A 30 -61.48 -8.12 39.91
N LEU A 31 -61.36 -9.45 39.74
CA LEU A 31 -62.39 -10.50 39.60
C LEU A 31 -61.90 -11.59 38.61
N ILE A 32 -61.93 -12.91 38.85
CA ILE A 32 -61.99 -13.78 40.03
C ILE A 32 -61.81 -15.22 39.50
N ARG A 33 -61.04 -16.04 40.23
CA ARG A 33 -61.07 -17.52 40.39
C ARG A 33 -61.03 -18.43 39.15
N PHE A 34 -60.07 -19.37 39.13
CA PHE A 34 -60.35 -20.81 39.31
C PHE A 34 -59.07 -21.59 39.70
N PHE A 35 -59.09 -22.06 40.96
CA PHE A 35 -58.41 -23.20 41.62
C PHE A 35 -56.92 -23.56 41.38
N ALA A 36 -56.22 -23.61 42.52
CA ALA A 36 -54.97 -24.29 42.78
C ALA A 36 -55.16 -25.81 43.01
N THR A 37 -54.14 -26.62 42.70
CA THR A 37 -53.67 -27.71 43.60
C THR A 37 -52.30 -28.28 43.21
N THR A 38 -51.36 -28.10 44.14
CA THR A 38 -50.37 -29.06 44.67
C THR A 38 -49.33 -29.79 43.81
N ALA A 39 -48.08 -29.51 44.20
CA ALA A 39 -46.88 -30.32 44.09
C ALA A 39 -47.03 -31.76 44.60
N SER A 40 -46.30 -32.69 43.96
CA SER A 40 -45.56 -33.83 44.53
C SER A 40 -45.49 -34.97 43.52
N GLN A 41 -44.27 -35.45 43.26
CA GLN A 41 -43.86 -36.84 42.97
C GLN A 41 -42.92 -37.03 41.77
N SER A 42 -41.87 -37.82 42.06
CA SER A 42 -40.99 -38.59 41.16
C SER A 42 -39.97 -37.77 40.34
N LYS A 43 -38.66 -37.72 40.61
CA LYS A 43 -37.72 -38.60 41.34
C LYS A 43 -37.91 -40.09 41.07
N ARG A 44 -37.39 -40.56 39.93
CA ARG A 44 -36.81 -41.90 39.71
C ARG A 44 -36.20 -41.96 38.31
N GLN A 45 -34.99 -42.53 38.21
CA GLN A 45 -34.14 -42.73 37.01
C GLN A 45 -33.42 -41.43 36.61
N GLU A 46 -32.10 -41.28 36.61
CA GLU A 46 -31.00 -42.23 36.45
C GLU A 46 -29.87 -41.86 37.42
N ALA A 47 -29.57 -42.77 38.34
CA ALA A 47 -28.37 -42.77 39.17
C ALA A 47 -27.92 -44.22 39.22
N GLU A 48 -27.03 -44.61 38.31
CA GLU A 48 -26.29 -45.86 38.35
C GLU A 48 -25.14 -45.80 37.33
N ALA A 49 -23.94 -45.49 37.82
CA ALA A 49 -22.66 -46.07 37.42
C ALA A 49 -21.49 -45.12 37.75
N GLU A 50 -21.34 -44.79 39.03
CA GLU A 50 -20.09 -44.21 39.54
C GLU A 50 -19.79 -44.85 40.90
N ASP A 51 -19.33 -46.10 40.87
CA ASP A 51 -18.41 -46.59 41.90
C ASP A 51 -17.59 -47.78 41.38
N LYS A 52 -16.28 -47.54 41.22
CA LYS A 52 -15.17 -48.48 41.50
C LYS A 52 -13.87 -47.81 41.08
N ARG A 53 -13.35 -46.96 41.98
CA ARG A 53 -11.91 -46.75 42.12
C ARG A 53 -11.39 -47.71 43.18
N GLN A 54 -10.49 -48.63 42.80
CA GLN A 54 -9.25 -48.87 43.55
C GLN A 54 -8.27 -49.75 42.74
N VAL A 55 -7.10 -49.16 42.49
CA VAL A 55 -5.74 -49.74 42.54
C VAL A 55 -5.35 -50.86 41.56
N SER A 56 -4.48 -50.53 40.60
CA SER A 56 -3.12 -51.11 40.51
C SER A 56 -2.27 -50.41 39.43
N SER A 57 -1.06 -50.01 39.82
CA SER A 57 0.03 -49.47 39.01
C SER A 57 0.59 -50.48 37.99
N ARG A 58 0.99 -50.01 36.80
CA ARG A 58 2.24 -50.40 36.09
C ARG A 58 2.50 -49.50 34.87
N LEU A 59 3.73 -49.01 34.78
CA LEU A 59 4.32 -48.21 33.71
C LEU A 59 4.54 -49.04 32.42
N GLY A 60 4.34 -48.40 31.27
CA GLY A 60 4.80 -48.86 29.94
C GLY A 60 4.61 -47.75 28.88
N PRO A 61 5.55 -47.52 27.95
CA PRO A 61 5.54 -46.35 27.07
C PRO A 61 4.65 -46.58 25.84
N SER A 62 3.68 -45.71 25.59
CA SER A 62 2.85 -45.74 24.38
C SER A 62 3.29 -44.70 23.36
N ALA A 63 3.64 -45.17 22.17
CA ALA A 63 3.99 -44.41 20.96
C ALA A 63 2.91 -43.37 20.55
N PRO A 64 3.28 -42.31 19.81
CA PRO A 64 2.36 -41.23 19.47
C PRO A 64 1.34 -41.69 18.43
N ARG A 65 0.04 -41.64 18.79
CA ARG A 65 -1.06 -41.81 17.84
C ARG A 65 -1.16 -40.57 16.95
N SER A 66 -0.98 -40.77 15.66
CA SER A 66 -1.33 -39.81 14.60
C SER A 66 -2.83 -39.49 14.72
N SER A 67 -3.14 -38.26 15.13
CA SER A 67 -4.50 -37.72 15.16
C SER A 67 -4.87 -37.23 13.77
N TYR A 68 -5.79 -37.93 13.09
CA TYR A 68 -6.45 -37.39 11.92
C TYR A 68 -7.35 -36.22 12.34
N PRO A 69 -7.34 -35.08 11.63
CA PRO A 69 -8.17 -33.93 12.00
C PRO A 69 -9.66 -34.29 11.96
N SER A 70 -10.42 -33.79 12.93
CA SER A 70 -11.86 -34.12 13.03
C SER A 70 -12.63 -33.52 11.85
N SER A 71 -13.76 -34.13 11.49
CA SER A 71 -14.60 -33.64 10.37
C SER A 71 -15.12 -32.20 10.58
N ALA A 72 -15.19 -31.73 11.83
CA ALA A 72 -15.54 -30.36 12.19
C ALA A 72 -14.40 -29.38 11.92
N GLU A 73 -13.16 -29.73 12.29
CA GLU A 73 -11.96 -28.93 12.01
C GLU A 73 -11.71 -28.79 10.50
N ALA A 74 -11.95 -29.88 9.74
CA ALA A 74 -11.84 -29.86 8.29
C ALA A 74 -12.96 -29.04 7.59
N ARG A 75 -14.12 -28.84 8.23
CA ARG A 75 -15.18 -27.95 7.74
C ARG A 75 -14.84 -26.49 8.06
N GLN A 76 -14.46 -26.20 9.30
CA GLN A 76 -14.04 -24.87 9.73
C GLN A 76 -12.85 -24.35 8.92
N LYS A 77 -11.87 -25.20 8.61
CA LYS A 77 -10.77 -24.85 7.71
C LYS A 77 -11.25 -24.50 6.30
N ARG A 78 -12.18 -25.27 5.73
CA ARG A 78 -12.73 -25.00 4.39
C ARG A 78 -13.55 -23.71 4.35
N ASP A 79 -14.31 -23.42 5.40
CA ASP A 79 -15.09 -22.19 5.50
C ASP A 79 -14.16 -20.97 5.67
N SER A 80 -13.10 -21.10 6.47
CA SER A 80 -12.02 -20.11 6.59
C SER A 80 -11.29 -19.89 5.26
N ASP A 81 -10.94 -20.95 4.54
CA ASP A 81 -10.28 -20.88 3.23
C ASP A 81 -11.20 -20.22 2.18
N ARG A 82 -12.52 -20.47 2.27
CA ARG A 82 -13.53 -19.85 1.41
C ARG A 82 -13.69 -18.37 1.71
N GLU A 83 -13.79 -17.98 2.99
CA GLU A 83 -13.84 -16.58 3.41
C GLU A 83 -12.57 -15.83 3.05
N PHE A 84 -11.40 -16.47 3.18
CA PHE A 84 -10.12 -15.94 2.72
C PHE A 84 -10.14 -15.67 1.21
N LEU A 85 -10.55 -16.64 0.39
CA LEU A 85 -10.62 -16.48 -1.07
C LEU A 85 -11.64 -15.40 -1.47
N ILE A 86 -12.80 -15.35 -0.80
CA ILE A 86 -13.80 -14.29 -1.03
C ILE A 86 -13.19 -12.93 -0.66
N SER A 87 -12.54 -12.82 0.50
CA SER A 87 -11.89 -11.59 0.95
C SER A 87 -10.84 -11.13 -0.06
N VAL A 88 -9.94 -12.02 -0.50
CA VAL A 88 -8.91 -11.75 -1.51
C VAL A 88 -9.55 -11.29 -2.84
N LEU A 89 -10.61 -11.96 -3.30
CA LEU A 89 -11.28 -11.59 -4.55
C LEU A 89 -12.02 -10.23 -4.44
N GLU A 90 -12.70 -9.98 -3.32
CA GLU A 90 -13.42 -8.72 -3.07
C GLU A 90 -12.49 -7.52 -2.93
N SER A 91 -11.31 -7.73 -2.33
CA SER A 91 -10.35 -6.67 -2.03
C SER A 91 -9.26 -6.51 -3.09
N SER A 92 -9.04 -7.50 -3.97
CA SER A 92 -8.20 -7.35 -5.17
C SER A 92 -8.83 -6.36 -6.17
N ALA A 93 -8.00 -5.55 -6.82
CA ALA A 93 -8.47 -4.62 -7.85
C ALA A 93 -8.69 -5.33 -9.20
N THR A 94 -7.89 -6.35 -9.49
CA THR A 94 -7.98 -7.16 -10.72
C THR A 94 -7.71 -8.64 -10.46
N LYS A 95 -8.17 -9.51 -11.37
CA LYS A 95 -7.85 -10.95 -11.35
C LYS A 95 -6.34 -11.24 -11.39
N ARG A 96 -5.55 -10.34 -11.99
CA ARG A 96 -4.08 -10.43 -12.05
C ARG A 96 -3.47 -10.22 -10.66
N ASP A 97 -3.97 -9.24 -9.91
CA ASP A 97 -3.49 -8.93 -8.56
C ASP A 97 -3.79 -10.11 -7.61
N ALA A 98 -5.01 -10.64 -7.64
CA ALA A 98 -5.37 -11.83 -6.86
C ALA A 98 -4.47 -13.04 -7.18
N ARG A 99 -4.18 -13.27 -8.47
CA ARG A 99 -3.28 -14.37 -8.89
C ARG A 99 -1.84 -14.14 -8.42
N GLY A 100 -1.32 -12.92 -8.55
CA GLY A 100 0.03 -12.59 -8.08
C GLY A 100 0.15 -12.75 -6.57
N TYR A 101 -0.83 -12.28 -5.82
CA TYR A 101 -0.87 -12.45 -4.38
C TYR A 101 -0.93 -13.94 -3.97
N LEU A 102 -1.80 -14.74 -4.57
CA LEU A 102 -1.86 -16.20 -4.29
C LEU A 102 -0.57 -16.94 -4.67
N GLN A 103 0.22 -16.42 -5.61
CA GLN A 103 1.53 -16.98 -5.94
C GLN A 103 2.60 -16.64 -4.90
N THR A 104 2.49 -15.49 -4.22
CA THR A 104 3.48 -15.04 -3.23
C THR A 104 3.11 -15.43 -1.80
N PHE A 105 1.83 -15.39 -1.45
CA PHE A 105 1.33 -15.58 -0.08
C PHE A 105 0.30 -16.72 0.03
N GLY A 106 -0.01 -17.40 -1.08
CA GLY A 106 -0.93 -18.54 -1.05
C GLY A 106 -0.32 -19.72 -0.29
N PHE A 107 -1.16 -20.43 0.45
CA PHE A 107 -0.72 -21.62 1.17
C PHE A 107 -0.11 -22.66 0.22
N PRO A 108 1.00 -23.31 0.57
CA PRO A 108 1.46 -24.48 -0.17
C PRO A 108 0.35 -25.53 -0.12
N ALA A 109 -0.11 -25.96 -1.29
CA ALA A 109 -1.15 -26.97 -1.40
C ALA A 109 -0.74 -28.21 -0.58
N ALA A 110 -1.58 -28.63 0.37
CA ALA A 110 -1.38 -29.88 1.08
C ALA A 110 -1.21 -31.02 0.06
N PRO A 111 -0.30 -31.98 0.29
CA PRO A 111 -0.08 -33.07 -0.66
C PRO A 111 -1.40 -33.80 -0.87
N HIS A 112 -1.90 -33.76 -2.10
CA HIS A 112 -3.07 -34.53 -2.49
C HIS A 112 -2.82 -35.99 -2.14
N SER A 113 -3.61 -36.52 -1.21
CA SER A 113 -3.78 -37.96 -1.08
C SER A 113 -4.26 -38.48 -2.44
N ALA A 114 -3.45 -39.35 -3.03
CA ALA A 114 -3.80 -40.02 -4.26
C ALA A 114 -5.16 -40.73 -4.09
N GLY A 115 -6.15 -40.27 -4.84
CA GLY A 115 -7.41 -41.00 -5.05
C GLY A 115 -8.67 -40.32 -4.53
N GLN A 116 -9.07 -39.17 -5.09
CA GLN A 116 -10.49 -38.83 -5.20
C GLN A 116 -10.80 -38.20 -6.57
N LYS A 117 -11.86 -38.73 -7.19
CA LYS A 117 -12.28 -38.50 -8.57
C LYS A 117 -12.68 -37.03 -8.81
N LYS A 118 -12.28 -36.49 -9.96
CA LYS A 118 -12.65 -35.15 -10.47
C LYS A 118 -14.18 -34.94 -10.42
N PRO A 119 -14.68 -33.78 -9.96
CA PRO A 119 -16.07 -33.43 -10.19
C PRO A 119 -16.27 -33.04 -11.65
N PHE A 120 -17.34 -33.58 -12.23
CA PHE A 120 -17.84 -33.36 -13.57
C PHE A 120 -18.06 -31.85 -13.83
N ALA A 121 -17.57 -31.36 -14.97
CA ALA A 121 -17.93 -30.05 -15.48
C ALA A 121 -19.38 -30.10 -15.98
N ILE A 122 -20.24 -29.21 -15.47
CA ILE A 122 -21.55 -28.92 -16.04
C ILE A 122 -21.29 -28.15 -17.34
N GLY A 123 -21.48 -28.84 -18.47
CA GLY A 123 -21.45 -28.23 -19.80
C GLY A 123 -22.69 -27.37 -20.02
N ILE A 124 -22.47 -26.10 -20.36
CA ILE A 124 -23.49 -25.28 -21.02
C ILE A 124 -23.50 -25.68 -22.50
N LEU A 125 -24.61 -26.25 -22.95
CA LEU A 125 -24.89 -26.59 -24.34
C LEU A 125 -25.04 -25.31 -25.19
N GLY A 126 -24.38 -25.28 -26.37
CA GLY A 126 -24.90 -24.55 -27.54
C GLY A 126 -23.94 -23.67 -28.33
N VAL A 127 -22.94 -24.25 -29.02
CA VAL A 127 -22.41 -23.72 -30.30
C VAL A 127 -21.92 -24.90 -31.16
N PRO A 128 -22.32 -25.03 -32.44
CA PRO A 128 -21.92 -26.17 -33.28
C PRO A 128 -20.48 -26.03 -33.77
N ALA A 129 -19.85 -27.18 -33.98
CA ALA A 129 -18.47 -27.34 -34.39
C ALA A 129 -18.26 -27.06 -35.88
N SER A 130 -17.45 -26.06 -36.24
CA SER A 130 -16.63 -26.04 -37.47
C SER A 130 -15.79 -24.76 -37.60
N VAL A 131 -14.64 -24.69 -36.91
CA VAL A 131 -13.43 -24.01 -37.45
C VAL A 131 -12.22 -24.73 -36.83
N ALA A 132 -11.77 -25.78 -37.51
CA ALA A 132 -10.48 -26.40 -37.24
C ALA A 132 -9.35 -25.45 -37.69
N GLY A 133 -8.35 -25.24 -36.82
CA GLY A 133 -7.10 -24.58 -37.21
C GLY A 133 -6.64 -23.44 -36.30
N ARG A 134 -6.29 -23.73 -35.04
CA ARG A 134 -5.34 -22.91 -34.25
C ARG A 134 -4.42 -23.82 -33.43
N PRO A 135 -3.12 -23.51 -33.30
CA PRO A 135 -2.18 -24.37 -32.60
C PRO A 135 -2.50 -24.37 -31.11
N ALA A 136 -2.71 -25.57 -30.56
CA ALA A 136 -2.83 -25.78 -29.13
C ALA A 136 -1.46 -25.59 -28.48
N PHE A 137 -1.40 -24.73 -27.47
CA PHE A 137 -0.23 -24.56 -26.61
C PHE A 137 -0.08 -25.82 -25.75
N VAL A 138 0.70 -26.80 -26.23
CA VAL A 138 1.08 -27.97 -25.47
C VAL A 138 2.27 -27.58 -24.58
N GLN A 139 1.99 -27.16 -23.35
CA GLN A 139 3.01 -27.24 -22.30
C GLN A 139 3.19 -28.72 -21.98
N GLY A 140 4.38 -29.24 -22.29
CA GLY A 140 4.80 -30.58 -21.87
C GLY A 140 4.82 -30.67 -20.33
N PRO A 141 4.69 -31.88 -19.76
CA PRO A 141 4.73 -32.05 -18.31
C PRO A 141 6.17 -31.91 -17.84
N GLU A 142 6.55 -30.74 -17.37
CA GLU A 142 7.75 -30.59 -16.57
C GLU A 142 7.50 -31.31 -15.24
N LYS A 143 8.29 -32.36 -14.98
CA LYS A 143 8.26 -33.08 -13.69
C LYS A 143 8.78 -32.14 -12.61
N GLU A 144 7.89 -31.40 -11.98
CA GLU A 144 8.19 -30.73 -10.71
C GLU A 144 8.33 -31.81 -9.62
N THR A 145 9.56 -32.07 -9.22
CA THR A 145 9.84 -32.76 -7.96
C THR A 145 9.40 -31.85 -6.80
N PRO A 146 8.61 -32.32 -5.83
CA PRO A 146 8.21 -31.49 -4.71
C PRO A 146 9.38 -31.41 -3.74
N VAL A 147 10.27 -30.43 -3.93
CA VAL A 147 11.18 -30.00 -2.87
C VAL A 147 10.31 -29.26 -1.87
N LYS A 148 10.20 -29.79 -0.64
CA LYS A 148 9.65 -29.05 0.50
C LYS A 148 10.58 -27.85 0.75
N THR A 149 10.29 -26.70 0.14
CA THR A 149 10.95 -25.45 0.49
C THR A 149 10.40 -25.05 1.86
N ASN A 150 11.25 -25.06 2.87
CA ASN A 150 10.97 -24.43 4.16
C ASN A 150 11.05 -22.91 3.93
N GLU A 151 10.03 -22.35 3.27
CA GLU A 151 9.99 -20.93 2.92
C GLU A 151 9.92 -20.11 4.21
N ALA A 152 10.87 -19.18 4.35
CA ALA A 152 10.93 -18.30 5.50
C ALA A 152 9.61 -17.51 5.61
N PRO A 153 9.07 -17.29 6.83
CA PRO A 153 7.78 -16.65 7.00
C PRO A 153 7.78 -15.22 6.45
N HIS A 154 6.67 -14.84 5.83
CA HIS A 154 6.41 -13.47 5.39
C HIS A 154 5.99 -12.61 6.59
N VAL A 155 6.71 -11.52 6.82
CA VAL A 155 6.59 -10.69 8.02
C VAL A 155 6.32 -9.23 7.67
N ALA A 156 5.43 -8.59 8.43
CA ALA A 156 5.28 -7.15 8.52
C ALA A 156 5.83 -6.63 9.85
N VAL A 157 6.74 -5.67 9.81
CA VAL A 157 7.16 -4.94 11.02
C VAL A 157 6.24 -3.74 11.20
N VAL A 158 5.45 -3.73 12.27
CA VAL A 158 4.38 -2.76 12.51
C VAL A 158 4.75 -1.86 13.67
N LYS A 159 4.80 -0.54 13.47
CA LYS A 159 4.96 0.46 14.54
C LYS A 159 3.60 1.04 14.90
N LEU A 160 3.18 0.94 16.17
CA LEU A 160 1.96 1.60 16.68
C LEU A 160 2.34 2.79 17.54
N ARG A 161 2.01 4.00 17.08
CA ARG A 161 2.35 5.23 17.79
C ARG A 161 1.25 5.73 18.70
N ALA A 162 1.65 6.08 19.91
CA ALA A 162 0.83 6.60 21.00
C ALA A 162 -0.46 5.78 21.22
N PRO A 163 -0.39 4.44 21.39
CA PRO A 163 -1.58 3.60 21.61
C PRO A 163 -2.38 4.03 22.85
N GLN A 164 -1.76 4.76 23.79
CA GLN A 164 -2.42 5.34 24.96
C GLN A 164 -3.50 6.37 24.60
N VAL A 165 -3.45 6.98 23.41
CA VAL A 165 -4.42 7.97 22.94
C VAL A 165 -5.63 7.31 22.26
N TRP A 166 -5.53 6.01 21.92
CA TRP A 166 -6.57 5.31 21.16
C TRP A 166 -7.65 4.81 22.10
N ASP A 167 -8.91 4.88 21.68
CA ASP A 167 -10.06 4.25 22.33
C ASP A 167 -10.10 2.74 22.05
N ASP A 168 -10.81 1.98 22.90
CA ASP A 168 -10.85 0.51 22.79
C ASP A 168 -11.49 0.05 21.46
N VAL A 169 -12.50 0.78 20.97
CA VAL A 169 -13.15 0.49 19.68
C VAL A 169 -12.17 0.60 18.52
N LEU A 170 -11.32 1.62 18.53
CA LEU A 170 -10.30 1.83 17.51
C LEU A 170 -9.20 0.76 17.59
N LEU A 171 -8.76 0.44 18.81
CA LEU A 171 -7.77 -0.61 19.05
C LEU A 171 -8.28 -1.98 18.58
N ASP A 172 -9.53 -2.32 18.88
CA ASP A 172 -10.19 -3.56 18.43
C ASP A 172 -10.30 -3.60 16.90
N GLY A 173 -10.64 -2.47 16.28
CA GLY A 173 -10.66 -2.34 14.82
C GLY A 173 -9.30 -2.58 14.17
N VAL A 174 -8.23 -2.02 14.75
CA VAL A 174 -6.84 -2.26 14.28
C VAL A 174 -6.44 -3.73 14.52
N ALA A 175 -6.73 -4.28 15.70
CA ALA A 175 -6.43 -5.68 16.04
C ALA A 175 -7.11 -6.66 15.07
N LYS A 176 -8.37 -6.40 14.71
CA LYS A 176 -9.10 -7.15 13.68
C LYS A 176 -8.40 -7.11 12.32
N THR A 177 -7.89 -5.95 11.91
CA THR A 177 -7.15 -5.81 10.65
C THR A 177 -5.81 -6.54 10.68
N LEU A 178 -5.06 -6.47 11.78
CA LEU A 178 -3.78 -7.18 11.94
C LEU A 178 -3.98 -8.70 11.94
N THR A 179 -5.06 -9.17 12.57
CA THR A 179 -5.48 -10.58 12.53
C THR A 179 -5.81 -11.01 11.11
N ARG A 180 -6.51 -10.17 10.33
CA ARG A 180 -6.76 -10.44 8.90
C ARG A 180 -5.47 -10.48 8.08
N LEU A 181 -4.47 -9.65 8.37
CA LEU A 181 -3.17 -9.72 7.68
C LEU A 181 -2.48 -11.08 7.94
N ARG A 182 -2.55 -11.59 9.18
CA ARG A 182 -2.07 -12.93 9.54
C ARG A 182 -2.81 -14.02 8.76
N ASP A 183 -4.13 -13.95 8.70
CA ASP A 183 -4.95 -14.91 7.94
C ASP A 183 -4.66 -14.83 6.43
N LEU A 184 -4.20 -13.65 5.98
CA LEU A 184 -3.65 -13.40 4.65
C LEU A 184 -2.16 -13.78 4.50
N GLY A 185 -1.60 -14.58 5.40
CA GLY A 185 -0.23 -15.10 5.31
C GLY A 185 0.87 -14.08 5.61
N LEU A 186 0.55 -12.89 6.11
CA LEU A 186 1.51 -11.86 6.52
C LEU A 186 1.53 -11.71 8.05
N LEU A 187 2.53 -12.29 8.71
CA LEU A 187 2.65 -12.26 10.17
C LEU A 187 3.13 -10.89 10.65
N SER A 188 2.50 -10.33 11.68
CA SER A 188 2.88 -9.01 12.20
C SER A 188 3.82 -9.11 13.40
N VAL A 189 4.90 -8.33 13.38
CA VAL A 189 5.77 -8.04 14.53
C VAL A 189 5.55 -6.59 14.92
N ILE A 190 4.84 -6.39 16.03
CA ILE A 190 4.29 -5.10 16.44
C ILE A 190 5.20 -4.46 17.48
N VAL A 191 5.78 -3.30 17.17
CA VAL A 191 6.55 -2.45 18.07
C VAL A 191 5.64 -1.34 18.61
N LEU A 192 5.54 -1.22 19.93
CA LEU A 192 4.79 -0.14 20.56
C LEU A 192 5.67 1.11 20.70
N ASP A 193 5.14 2.26 20.34
CA ASP A 193 5.75 3.56 20.59
C ASP A 193 4.84 4.33 21.55
N CYS A 194 5.18 4.26 22.85
CA CYS A 194 4.42 4.89 23.93
C CYS A 194 4.96 6.28 24.27
N ASP A 195 5.72 6.92 23.38
CA ASP A 195 6.26 8.25 23.65
C ASP A 195 5.15 9.31 23.66
N ASP A 196 5.12 10.09 24.74
CA ASP A 196 4.13 11.13 24.92
C ASP A 196 4.45 12.38 24.08
N ILE A 197 3.40 12.97 23.51
CA ILE A 197 3.47 14.32 22.91
C ILE A 197 3.68 15.39 24.01
N LYS A 198 3.46 15.05 25.29
CA LYS A 198 3.65 15.94 26.44
C LYS A 198 4.68 15.34 27.41
N PRO A 199 5.93 15.82 27.42
CA PRO A 199 7.02 15.26 28.25
C PRO A 199 6.89 15.55 29.76
N ASN A 200 5.71 15.96 30.26
CA ASN A 200 5.58 16.64 31.55
C ASN A 200 4.83 15.87 32.65
N GLN A 201 4.72 14.55 32.58
CA GLN A 201 4.33 13.76 33.76
C GLN A 201 5.33 12.64 33.94
N GLY A 202 6.03 12.63 35.08
CA GLY A 202 6.94 11.58 35.51
C GLY A 202 6.20 10.29 35.87
N SER A 203 5.43 9.76 34.92
CA SER A 203 4.84 8.43 34.99
C SER A 203 5.94 7.39 34.78
N ASP A 204 5.87 6.30 35.53
CA ASP A 204 6.66 5.10 35.28
C ASP A 204 6.34 4.59 33.87
N TRP A 205 7.25 4.85 32.92
CA TRP A 205 7.06 4.47 31.52
C TRP A 205 6.87 2.95 31.37
N GLN A 206 7.40 2.16 32.31
CA GLN A 206 7.27 0.70 32.33
C GLN A 206 5.82 0.28 32.57
N GLU A 207 5.13 0.94 33.49
CA GLU A 207 3.72 0.68 33.78
C GLU A 207 2.85 1.00 32.56
N THR A 208 3.07 2.17 31.94
CA THR A 208 2.34 2.56 30.73
C THR A 208 2.55 1.56 29.60
N VAL A 209 3.80 1.17 29.34
CA VAL A 209 4.14 0.20 28.29
C VAL A 209 3.51 -1.16 28.58
N THR A 210 3.59 -1.65 29.82
CA THR A 210 3.00 -2.94 30.22
C THR A 210 1.48 -2.92 30.04
N LYS A 211 0.82 -1.84 30.50
CA LYS A 211 -0.62 -1.66 30.36
C LYS A 211 -1.06 -1.65 28.89
N GLN A 212 -0.35 -0.93 28.02
CA GLN A 212 -0.71 -0.90 26.59
C GLN A 212 -0.40 -2.21 25.88
N THR A 213 0.65 -2.93 26.30
CA THR A 213 0.98 -4.27 25.81
C THR A 213 -0.15 -5.24 26.12
N ASP A 214 -0.57 -5.33 27.38
CA ASP A 214 -1.69 -6.20 27.80
C ASP A 214 -2.99 -5.86 27.08
N ARG A 215 -3.26 -4.57 26.91
CA ARG A 215 -4.46 -4.09 26.20
C ARG A 215 -4.48 -4.57 24.75
N LEU A 216 -3.35 -4.48 24.04
CA LEU A 216 -3.22 -4.96 22.67
C LEU A 216 -3.33 -6.49 22.57
N LEU A 217 -2.71 -7.25 23.48
CA LEU A 217 -2.81 -8.70 23.51
C LEU A 217 -4.25 -9.16 23.65
N ARG A 218 -5.00 -8.53 24.57
CA ARG A 218 -6.41 -8.82 24.79
C ARG A 218 -7.25 -8.50 23.57
N ALA A 219 -6.99 -7.38 22.88
CA ALA A 219 -7.70 -7.02 21.66
C ALA A 219 -7.45 -8.04 20.54
N ILE A 220 -6.20 -8.45 20.31
CA ILE A 220 -5.87 -9.45 19.26
C ILE A 220 -6.46 -10.83 19.62
N GLY A 221 -6.39 -11.22 20.89
CA GLY A 221 -6.91 -12.52 21.36
C GLY A 221 -8.40 -12.74 21.12
N GLN A 222 -9.19 -11.67 20.88
CA GLN A 222 -10.61 -11.77 20.58
C GLN A 222 -10.91 -12.20 19.14
N PHE A 223 -9.99 -11.97 18.19
CA PHE A 223 -10.28 -12.10 16.75
C PHE A 223 -9.71 -13.38 16.10
N GLY A 224 -8.98 -14.22 16.84
CA GLY A 224 -8.65 -15.57 16.38
C GLY A 224 -7.30 -16.12 16.89
N PHE A 225 -7.11 -17.43 16.75
CA PHE A 225 -5.90 -18.15 17.15
C PHE A 225 -5.01 -18.50 15.92
N PRO A 226 -3.66 -18.53 16.05
CA PRO A 226 -2.87 -18.29 17.25
C PRO A 226 -2.88 -16.83 17.72
N ALA A 227 -2.96 -16.62 19.03
CA ALA A 227 -3.04 -15.29 19.62
C ALA A 227 -1.70 -14.51 19.51
N ALA A 228 -1.65 -13.30 20.05
CA ALA A 228 -0.42 -12.54 20.13
C ALA A 228 0.45 -12.99 21.34
N GLU A 229 1.77 -12.97 21.17
CA GLU A 229 2.76 -13.26 22.21
C GLU A 229 3.66 -12.04 22.45
N VAL A 230 4.01 -11.78 23.71
CA VAL A 230 4.92 -10.69 24.08
C VAL A 230 6.37 -11.16 23.98
N VAL A 231 7.21 -10.35 23.35
CA VAL A 231 8.66 -10.57 23.32
C VAL A 231 9.37 -9.60 24.25
N ASP A 232 9.54 -10.02 25.50
CA ASP A 232 10.04 -9.16 26.57
C ASP A 232 11.56 -8.99 26.62
N SER A 233 12.32 -9.98 26.16
CA SER A 233 13.78 -10.05 26.36
C SER A 233 14.57 -10.19 25.06
N GLY A 234 14.05 -9.64 23.96
CA GLY A 234 14.61 -9.84 22.62
C GLY A 234 15.62 -8.78 22.15
N ILE A 235 15.48 -7.53 22.60
CA ILE A 235 16.23 -6.37 22.08
C ILE A 235 17.30 -5.94 23.08
N TRP A 236 18.55 -5.85 22.63
CA TRP A 236 19.70 -5.48 23.45
C TRP A 236 20.33 -4.18 22.90
N SER A 237 20.97 -3.41 23.76
CA SER A 237 21.72 -2.20 23.39
C SER A 237 23.21 -2.42 23.57
N SER A 238 24.02 -2.11 22.56
CA SER A 238 25.48 -2.19 22.68
C SER A 238 26.11 -0.80 22.83
N THR A 239 27.17 -0.71 23.64
CA THR A 239 28.07 0.46 23.71
C THR A 239 29.19 0.38 22.68
N GLU A 240 29.47 -0.82 22.14
CA GLU A 240 30.45 -1.04 21.07
C GLU A 240 29.67 -1.25 19.77
N ASN A 241 29.86 -0.37 18.76
CA ASN A 241 29.20 -0.55 17.48
C ASN A 241 29.56 -1.94 16.91
N PRO A 242 28.58 -2.82 16.63
CA PRO A 242 28.86 -4.05 15.91
C PRO A 242 29.54 -3.69 14.59
N GLN A 243 30.42 -4.56 14.09
CA GLN A 243 31.09 -4.39 12.80
C GLN A 243 30.04 -4.53 11.68
N ILE A 244 29.27 -3.46 11.48
CA ILE A 244 28.20 -3.35 10.49
C ILE A 244 28.83 -2.82 9.19
N PRO A 245 28.51 -3.39 8.02
CA PRO A 245 28.90 -2.81 6.73
C PRO A 245 28.43 -1.35 6.63
N SER A 246 29.23 -0.46 6.04
CA SER A 246 28.92 0.97 5.89
C SER A 246 27.60 1.28 5.14
N SER A 247 26.99 0.28 4.49
CA SER A 247 25.72 0.36 3.79
C SER A 247 24.48 0.22 4.69
N VAL A 248 24.63 -0.22 5.94
CA VAL A 248 23.51 -0.41 6.89
C VAL A 248 23.49 0.75 7.89
N PRO A 249 22.31 1.30 8.23
CA PRO A 249 22.21 2.37 9.23
C PRO A 249 22.83 1.94 10.56
N SER A 250 23.76 2.75 11.10
CA SER A 250 24.30 2.53 12.44
C SER A 250 23.16 2.64 13.45
N ASN A 251 22.90 1.57 14.18
CA ASN A 251 21.84 1.50 15.18
C ASN A 251 22.45 1.00 16.51
N PRO A 252 22.23 1.69 17.63
CA PRO A 252 22.70 1.24 18.95
C PRO A 252 22.00 -0.05 19.43
N LEU A 253 20.85 -0.39 18.85
CA LEU A 253 20.05 -1.55 19.22
C LEU A 253 20.25 -2.73 18.26
N TYR A 254 20.21 -3.94 18.81
CA TYR A 254 20.31 -5.18 18.07
C TYR A 254 19.44 -6.28 18.70
N VAL A 255 19.12 -7.33 17.95
CA VAL A 255 18.36 -8.46 18.48
C VAL A 255 19.33 -9.44 19.16
N GLY A 256 19.32 -9.48 20.48
CA GLY A 256 20.18 -10.36 21.26
C GLY A 256 19.68 -11.80 21.28
N PHE A 257 18.38 -12.01 21.52
CA PHE A 257 17.78 -13.34 21.60
C PHE A 257 16.83 -13.62 20.43
N GLY A 258 17.41 -14.05 19.30
CA GLY A 258 16.67 -14.26 18.06
C GLY A 258 15.59 -15.35 18.12
N LYS A 259 15.76 -16.39 18.95
CA LYS A 259 14.79 -17.51 19.08
C LYS A 259 13.43 -17.05 19.62
N ALA A 260 13.40 -15.96 20.40
CA ALA A 260 12.15 -15.36 20.87
C ALA A 260 11.29 -14.79 19.73
N PHE A 261 11.90 -14.43 18.60
CA PHE A 261 11.15 -13.94 17.44
C PHE A 261 10.84 -15.07 16.46
N THR A 262 11.83 -15.92 16.14
CA THR A 262 11.66 -16.93 15.09
C THR A 262 10.72 -18.07 15.48
N THR A 263 10.71 -18.49 16.75
CA THR A 263 9.91 -19.65 17.19
C THR A 263 8.41 -19.36 17.18
N PRO A 264 7.94 -18.22 17.73
CA PRO A 264 6.51 -17.88 17.68
C PRO A 264 6.04 -17.56 16.26
N LEU A 265 6.88 -16.91 15.44
CA LEU A 265 6.58 -16.63 14.02
C LEU A 265 6.44 -17.92 13.21
N ALA A 266 7.32 -18.91 13.41
CA ALA A 266 7.18 -20.23 12.78
C ALA A 266 5.88 -20.95 13.21
N SER A 267 5.34 -20.60 14.37
CA SER A 267 4.07 -21.11 14.90
C SER A 267 2.86 -20.25 14.50
N GLY A 268 3.04 -19.18 13.71
CA GLY A 268 1.98 -18.31 13.23
C GLY A 268 1.46 -17.26 14.23
N HIS A 269 2.20 -16.99 15.32
CA HIS A 269 1.81 -15.98 16.31
C HIS A 269 2.12 -14.56 15.82
N ILE A 270 1.27 -13.61 16.24
CA ILE A 270 1.59 -12.18 16.15
C ILE A 270 2.51 -11.84 17.33
N LEU A 271 3.57 -11.08 17.09
CA LEU A 271 4.50 -10.69 18.15
C LEU A 271 4.23 -9.25 18.59
N VAL A 272 4.23 -9.00 19.89
CA VAL A 272 4.20 -7.64 20.47
C VAL A 272 5.53 -7.39 21.18
N VAL A 273 6.21 -6.32 20.78
CA VAL A 273 7.56 -5.94 21.22
C VAL A 273 7.45 -4.61 21.96
N PRO A 274 7.60 -4.61 23.30
CA PRO A 274 7.69 -3.39 24.09
C PRO A 274 8.95 -2.58 23.73
N PRO A 275 8.91 -1.23 23.75
CA PRO A 275 10.05 -0.36 23.42
C PRO A 275 11.05 -0.28 24.57
N ARG A 276 11.67 -1.42 24.90
CA ARG A 276 12.73 -1.53 25.91
C ARG A 276 13.90 -2.33 25.37
N ALA A 277 15.10 -1.95 25.80
CA ALA A 277 16.33 -2.64 25.44
C ALA A 277 17.07 -3.09 26.71
N TYR A 278 17.63 -4.29 26.66
CA TYR A 278 18.54 -4.78 27.68
C TYR A 278 19.95 -4.23 27.44
N SER A 279 20.51 -3.55 28.43
CA SER A 279 21.86 -2.99 28.32
C SER A 279 22.88 -3.95 28.92
N ASP A 280 23.80 -4.45 28.09
CA ASP A 280 24.88 -5.36 28.53
C ASP A 280 25.80 -4.70 29.58
N ALA A 281 25.94 -3.38 29.53
CA ALA A 281 26.79 -2.62 30.46
C ALA A 281 26.17 -2.44 31.84
N THR A 282 24.84 -2.29 31.92
CA THR A 282 24.12 -2.01 33.17
C THR A 282 23.33 -3.21 33.69
N LEU A 283 23.20 -4.26 32.89
CA LEU A 283 22.37 -5.45 33.15
C LEU A 283 20.90 -5.11 33.47
N GLN A 284 20.43 -3.95 32.99
CA GLN A 284 19.09 -3.42 33.24
C GLN A 284 18.36 -3.10 31.93
N TYR A 285 17.03 -3.09 31.99
CA TYR A 285 16.20 -2.62 30.90
C TYR A 285 16.11 -1.10 30.92
N SER A 286 16.49 -0.47 29.82
CA SER A 286 16.27 0.94 29.57
C SER A 286 15.17 1.14 28.52
N LYS A 287 14.61 2.34 28.51
CA LYS A 287 13.70 2.77 27.44
C LYS A 287 14.46 2.81 26.11
N ALA A 288 13.85 2.27 25.06
CA ALA A 288 14.42 2.24 23.71
C ALA A 288 13.57 3.09 22.75
N ASP A 289 14.21 3.74 21.79
CA ASP A 289 13.50 4.43 20.71
C ASP A 289 12.81 3.39 19.80
N ALA A 290 11.52 3.57 19.54
CA ALA A 290 10.74 2.61 18.76
C ALA A 290 11.20 2.53 17.29
N ASN A 291 11.72 3.61 16.70
CA ASN A 291 12.27 3.59 15.34
C ASN A 291 13.55 2.74 15.31
N ASP A 292 14.41 2.88 16.30
CA ASP A 292 15.63 2.07 16.43
C ASP A 292 15.29 0.59 16.63
N VAL A 293 14.26 0.26 17.41
CA VAL A 293 13.77 -1.13 17.54
C VAL A 293 13.29 -1.68 16.19
N VAL A 294 12.52 -0.90 15.42
CA VAL A 294 12.05 -1.30 14.08
C VAL A 294 13.24 -1.54 13.14
N ILE A 295 14.25 -0.66 13.14
CA ILE A 295 15.46 -0.82 12.32
C ILE A 295 16.25 -2.07 12.76
N ALA A 296 16.37 -2.33 14.06
CA ALA A 296 17.06 -3.51 14.59
C ALA A 296 16.37 -4.81 14.17
N LEU A 297 15.05 -4.88 14.31
CA LEU A 297 14.23 -6.02 13.86
C LEU A 297 14.35 -6.23 12.35
N THR A 298 14.27 -5.15 11.57
CA THR A 298 14.37 -5.22 10.10
C THR A 298 15.75 -5.73 9.69
N THR A 299 16.82 -5.22 10.30
CA THR A 299 18.20 -5.67 10.09
C THR A 299 18.39 -7.15 10.46
N PHE A 300 17.80 -7.58 11.57
CA PHE A 300 17.83 -8.96 12.03
C PHE A 300 17.13 -9.93 11.07
N PHE A 301 15.89 -9.62 10.66
CA PHE A 301 15.13 -10.49 9.75
C PHE A 301 15.76 -10.55 8.36
N ALA A 302 16.34 -9.44 7.89
CA ALA A 302 17.11 -9.37 6.65
C ALA A 302 18.43 -10.18 6.70
N GLY A 303 18.84 -10.67 7.87
CA GLY A 303 20.08 -11.43 8.05
C GLY A 303 21.34 -10.57 8.04
N LEU A 304 21.22 -9.26 8.28
CA LEU A 304 22.32 -8.28 8.19
C LEU A 304 22.96 -7.95 9.55
N GLN A 305 22.58 -8.64 10.62
CA GLN A 305 23.14 -8.45 11.95
C GLN A 305 24.37 -9.35 12.16
N PHE A 306 25.58 -8.82 11.96
CA PHE A 306 26.84 -9.55 12.11
C PHE A 306 27.43 -9.35 13.52
N GLY A 307 27.48 -10.40 14.38
CA GLY A 307 28.24 -10.34 15.66
C GLY A 307 27.74 -11.13 16.88
N ARG A 308 28.76 -11.59 17.67
CA ARG A 308 28.89 -12.14 19.05
C ARG A 308 28.21 -13.44 19.54
N GLN A 309 27.07 -13.92 19.07
CA GLN A 309 26.47 -15.19 19.58
C GLN A 309 26.04 -16.17 18.47
N TYR A 310 26.96 -16.50 17.57
CA TYR A 310 26.74 -17.42 16.46
C TYR A 310 27.32 -18.82 16.73
N SER A 311 26.86 -19.52 17.78
CA SER A 311 27.16 -20.96 17.95
C SER A 311 26.12 -21.84 17.25
N ASP A 312 24.82 -21.57 17.42
CA ASP A 312 23.79 -22.53 17.04
C ASP A 312 23.46 -22.57 15.53
N TYR A 313 23.81 -21.53 14.77
CA TYR A 313 23.42 -21.40 13.35
C TYR A 313 24.60 -21.41 12.37
N ARG A 314 25.84 -21.39 12.86
CA ARG A 314 27.03 -21.57 12.03
C ARG A 314 27.05 -22.96 11.37
N GLU A 315 26.59 -23.99 12.11
CA GLU A 315 26.43 -25.35 11.59
C GLU A 315 25.36 -25.49 10.49
N LEU A 316 24.37 -24.58 10.44
CA LEU A 316 23.39 -24.53 9.34
C LEU A 316 23.93 -23.73 8.14
N ALA A 317 24.68 -22.66 8.41
CA ALA A 317 25.29 -21.82 7.38
C ALA A 317 26.40 -22.55 6.61
N GLU A 318 27.13 -23.47 7.24
CA GLU A 318 28.15 -24.30 6.58
C GLU A 318 27.56 -25.33 5.59
N LYS A 319 26.25 -25.59 5.61
CA LYS A 319 25.59 -26.55 4.70
C LYS A 319 25.05 -25.93 3.40
N VAL A 320 25.06 -24.61 3.25
CA VAL A 320 24.58 -23.93 2.03
C VAL A 320 25.71 -23.10 1.44
N ASN A 321 26.32 -23.66 0.40
CA ASN A 321 27.60 -23.25 -0.17
C ASN A 321 27.51 -22.05 -1.13
N ASP A 322 26.67 -21.06 -0.83
CA ASP A 322 26.57 -19.79 -1.56
C ASP A 322 26.54 -18.67 -0.52
N GLY A 323 27.48 -17.73 -0.56
CA GLY A 323 27.71 -16.66 0.44
C GLY A 323 26.58 -15.63 0.63
N GLN A 324 25.31 -16.03 0.54
CA GLN A 324 24.13 -15.24 0.87
C GLN A 324 23.80 -15.39 2.37
N PRO A 325 23.58 -14.30 3.12
CA PRO A 325 23.15 -14.38 4.51
C PRO A 325 21.80 -15.12 4.59
N PHE A 326 21.68 -16.08 5.51
CA PHE A 326 20.45 -16.82 5.76
C PHE A 326 19.35 -15.86 6.26
N ARG A 327 18.36 -15.56 5.41
CA ARG A 327 17.22 -14.71 5.77
C ARG A 327 16.34 -15.45 6.76
N ARG A 328 16.11 -14.84 7.93
CA ARG A 328 15.33 -15.45 9.03
C ARG A 328 13.82 -15.31 8.79
N ALA A 329 13.43 -14.27 8.06
CA ALA A 329 12.07 -14.01 7.57
C ALA A 329 12.14 -13.11 6.34
N LEU A 330 11.08 -13.09 5.54
CA LEU A 330 10.92 -12.16 4.43
C LEU A 330 10.10 -10.96 4.91
N VAL A 331 10.76 -9.82 5.14
CA VAL A 331 10.06 -8.59 5.54
C VAL A 331 9.53 -7.88 4.30
N ASP A 332 8.26 -8.12 3.97
CA ASP A 332 7.61 -7.52 2.80
C ASP A 332 7.08 -6.11 3.07
N ARG A 333 6.67 -5.85 4.33
CA ARG A 333 6.02 -4.60 4.70
C ARG A 333 6.58 -4.02 6.00
N VAL A 334 6.73 -2.71 6.03
CA VAL A 334 6.85 -1.94 7.28
C VAL A 334 5.60 -1.08 7.39
N ILE A 335 4.84 -1.20 8.47
CA ILE A 335 3.57 -0.48 8.64
C ILE A 335 3.73 0.49 9.81
N VAL A 336 3.48 1.77 9.58
CA VAL A 336 3.47 2.80 10.62
C VAL A 336 2.03 3.26 10.81
N ILE A 337 1.46 2.97 11.97
CA ILE A 337 0.14 3.43 12.37
C ILE A 337 0.32 4.61 13.33
N ASP A 338 0.10 5.82 12.81
CA ASP A 338 0.33 7.08 13.51
C ASP A 338 -0.96 7.90 13.53
N PRO A 339 -1.41 8.45 14.67
CA PRO A 339 -2.55 9.37 14.72
C PRO A 339 -2.48 10.53 13.72
N LEU A 340 -1.28 10.94 13.29
CA LEU A 340 -1.10 11.96 12.25
C LEU A 340 -1.43 11.47 10.83
N GLY A 341 -1.46 10.16 10.61
CA GLY A 341 -1.64 9.54 9.30
C GLY A 341 -0.38 9.62 8.43
N GLY A 342 -0.60 9.61 7.11
CA GLY A 342 0.44 9.66 6.10
C GLY A 342 1.14 11.04 6.00
N ILE A 343 2.19 11.08 5.18
CA ILE A 343 3.02 12.27 5.00
C ILE A 343 2.25 13.35 4.22
N PRO A 344 2.21 14.61 4.70
CA PRO A 344 1.52 15.68 3.99
C PRO A 344 2.17 15.97 2.64
N SER A 345 1.37 16.32 1.62
CA SER A 345 1.89 16.71 0.32
C SER A 345 2.73 17.99 0.41
N HIS A 346 3.88 17.99 -0.24
CA HIS A 346 4.70 19.21 -0.41
C HIS A 346 4.24 20.06 -1.60
N ARG A 347 3.51 19.47 -2.55
CA ARG A 347 3.01 20.12 -3.77
C ARG A 347 1.64 20.78 -3.53
N GLN A 348 1.31 21.83 -4.29
CA GLN A 348 0.08 22.63 -4.14
C GLN A 348 -1.18 21.74 -4.01
N GLY A 349 -1.83 21.80 -2.85
CA GLY A 349 -3.02 21.03 -2.50
C GLY A 349 -3.03 20.67 -1.01
N HIS A 350 -4.21 20.74 -0.38
CA HIS A 350 -4.41 20.21 0.96
C HIS A 350 -4.62 18.68 0.87
N GLY A 351 -3.71 17.88 1.43
CA GLY A 351 -3.84 16.43 1.46
C GLY A 351 -2.57 15.67 1.86
N THR A 352 -2.66 14.34 1.86
CA THR A 352 -1.55 13.42 2.08
C THR A 352 -0.94 13.01 0.73
N GLN A 353 0.39 12.92 0.69
CA GLN A 353 1.13 12.34 -0.42
C GLN A 353 0.84 10.83 -0.46
N VAL A 354 0.04 10.39 -1.43
CA VAL A 354 -0.46 9.00 -1.46
C VAL A 354 0.63 7.97 -1.81
N PHE A 355 1.59 8.35 -2.66
CA PHE A 355 2.73 7.52 -3.04
C PHE A 355 4.02 8.33 -3.00
N ILE A 356 5.10 7.71 -2.53
CA ILE A 356 6.44 8.30 -2.49
C ILE A 356 7.44 7.33 -3.14
N ASN A 357 8.12 7.80 -4.18
CA ASN A 357 9.34 7.20 -4.70
C ASN A 357 10.54 7.76 -3.91
N LEU A 358 11.11 6.99 -2.98
CA LEU A 358 12.14 7.52 -2.08
C LEU A 358 13.47 7.85 -2.78
N GLU A 359 13.83 7.15 -3.85
CA GLU A 359 15.04 7.48 -4.63
C GLU A 359 14.97 8.91 -5.22
N ASP A 360 13.80 9.31 -5.69
CA ASP A 360 13.60 10.58 -6.40
C ASP A 360 13.09 11.71 -5.48
N GLU A 361 12.07 11.43 -4.67
CA GLU A 361 11.32 12.47 -3.94
C GLU A 361 11.82 12.72 -2.51
N PHE A 362 12.67 11.86 -1.93
CA PHE A 362 13.04 11.95 -0.51
C PHE A 362 13.64 13.30 -0.13
N LYS A 363 14.58 13.83 -0.93
CA LYS A 363 15.26 15.09 -0.62
C LYS A 363 14.26 16.26 -0.60
N THR A 364 13.44 16.37 -1.64
CA THR A 364 12.43 17.41 -1.79
C THR A 364 11.41 17.39 -0.65
N ILE A 365 10.89 16.22 -0.29
CA ILE A 365 9.92 16.09 0.82
C ILE A 365 10.58 16.42 2.16
N ARG A 366 11.80 15.93 2.38
CA ARG A 366 12.57 16.18 3.61
C ARG A 366 12.79 17.68 3.80
N ASP A 367 13.23 18.38 2.77
CA ASP A 367 13.54 19.81 2.85
C ASP A 367 12.26 20.63 3.09
N ALA A 368 11.15 20.28 2.43
CA ALA A 368 9.83 20.89 2.67
C ALA A 368 9.29 20.65 4.11
N LEU A 369 9.60 19.51 4.73
CA LEU A 369 9.23 19.24 6.13
C LEU A 369 10.16 19.97 7.12
N TYR A 370 11.44 20.12 6.79
CA TYR A 370 12.38 20.88 7.61
C TYR A 370 12.02 22.36 7.66
N GLU A 371 11.64 22.96 6.53
CA GLU A 371 11.17 24.35 6.51
C GLU A 371 9.99 24.55 7.47
N LYS A 372 9.04 23.61 7.51
CA LYS A 372 7.90 23.63 8.43
C LYS A 372 8.27 23.34 9.89
N THR A 373 9.49 22.88 10.15
CA THR A 373 9.99 22.63 11.51
C THR A 373 10.65 23.87 12.10
N GLN A 374 11.06 24.85 11.27
CA GLN A 374 11.67 26.08 11.79
C GLN A 374 10.61 26.98 12.46
N PRO A 375 10.89 27.51 13.67
CA PRO A 375 9.96 28.39 14.34
C PRO A 375 9.90 29.74 13.61
N THR A 376 8.77 30.04 12.98
CA THR A 376 8.43 31.41 12.60
C THR A 376 8.20 32.24 13.86
N PHE A 377 8.62 33.51 13.86
CA PHE A 377 8.53 34.44 15.00
C PHE A 377 7.07 34.76 15.47
N ALA A 378 6.05 34.04 15.00
CA ALA A 378 4.64 34.38 15.14
C ALA A 378 3.79 33.29 15.84
N GLY A 379 3.93 33.17 17.17
CA GLY A 379 2.81 32.76 18.05
C GLY A 379 2.56 31.27 18.28
N THR A 380 1.77 31.00 19.34
CA THR A 380 1.51 29.70 19.98
C THR A 380 0.81 28.63 19.13
N LYS A 381 0.28 28.96 17.95
CA LYS A 381 -0.32 27.99 17.02
C LYS A 381 0.72 27.21 16.19
N ASP A 382 1.92 27.75 16.04
CA ASP A 382 2.99 27.15 15.21
C ASP A 382 3.69 25.97 15.91
N ALA A 383 3.69 25.93 17.24
CA ALA A 383 4.34 24.88 18.02
C ALA A 383 3.76 23.47 17.73
N GLY A 384 2.44 23.37 17.57
CA GLY A 384 1.78 22.12 17.22
C GLY A 384 2.06 21.68 15.77
N LEU A 385 2.26 22.63 14.86
CA LEU A 385 2.56 22.36 13.45
C LEU A 385 4.01 21.90 13.27
N CYS A 386 4.94 22.55 13.98
CA CYS A 386 6.34 22.17 14.10
C CYS A 386 6.49 20.74 14.64
N ALA A 387 5.84 20.43 15.77
CA ALA A 387 5.89 19.09 16.35
C ALA A 387 5.37 18.00 15.40
N ARG A 388 4.30 18.28 14.64
CA ARG A 388 3.78 17.36 13.61
C ARG A 388 4.78 17.17 12.47
N ALA A 389 5.42 18.24 12.01
CA ALA A 389 6.42 18.17 10.94
C ALA A 389 7.63 17.32 11.36
N THR A 390 8.08 17.42 12.62
CA THR A 390 9.14 16.58 13.19
C THR A 390 8.78 15.09 13.11
N VAL A 391 7.56 14.72 13.52
CA VAL A 391 7.11 13.32 13.47
C VAL A 391 7.04 12.79 12.03
N HIS A 392 6.48 13.59 11.10
CA HIS A 392 6.45 13.18 9.69
C HIS A 392 7.86 13.00 9.12
N LEU A 393 8.82 13.82 9.55
CA LEU A 393 10.22 13.70 9.16
C LEU A 393 10.87 12.44 9.74
N GLU A 394 10.58 12.08 10.99
CA GLU A 394 11.02 10.81 11.61
C GLU A 394 10.45 9.60 10.87
N ASN A 395 9.14 9.59 10.58
CA ASN A 395 8.50 8.52 9.81
C ASN A 395 9.10 8.40 8.40
N LEU A 396 9.41 9.52 7.74
CA LEU A 396 10.07 9.52 6.43
C LEU A 396 11.50 8.96 6.51
N ARG A 397 12.26 9.31 7.56
CA ARG A 397 13.61 8.76 7.79
C ARG A 397 13.56 7.27 8.09
N LEU A 398 12.64 6.82 8.94
CA LEU A 398 12.43 5.40 9.25
C LEU A 398 12.13 4.61 7.96
N ALA A 399 11.27 5.14 7.08
CA ALA A 399 10.98 4.50 5.80
C ALA A 399 12.21 4.37 4.91
N LYS A 400 13.04 5.42 4.82
CA LYS A 400 14.29 5.37 4.05
C LYS A 400 15.28 4.36 4.63
N SER A 401 15.50 4.39 5.94
CA SER A 401 16.46 3.49 6.60
C SER A 401 16.06 2.02 6.47
N THR A 402 14.78 1.70 6.62
CA THR A 402 14.26 0.33 6.46
C THR A 402 14.27 -0.14 5.00
N LEU A 403 13.83 0.69 4.05
CA LEU A 403 13.80 0.31 2.63
C LEU A 403 15.20 0.25 1.98
N ALA A 404 16.22 0.83 2.61
CA ALA A 404 17.61 0.68 2.16
C ALA A 404 18.16 -0.73 2.39
N ILE A 405 17.71 -1.41 3.45
CA ILE A 405 18.17 -2.75 3.84
C ILE A 405 17.25 -3.87 3.32
N LEU A 406 15.99 -3.53 3.03
CA LEU A 406 15.00 -4.48 2.53
C LEU A 406 15.13 -4.72 1.02
N PRO A 407 14.61 -5.86 0.53
CA PRO A 407 14.54 -6.13 -0.91
C PRO A 407 13.68 -5.10 -1.65
N SER A 408 13.87 -4.97 -2.97
CA SER A 408 13.22 -3.93 -3.79
C SER A 408 11.69 -4.05 -3.90
N ASN A 409 11.12 -5.22 -3.61
CA ASN A 409 9.67 -5.44 -3.57
C ASN A 409 9.03 -4.98 -2.25
N ALA A 410 9.81 -4.70 -1.21
CA ALA A 410 9.30 -4.26 0.08
C ALA A 410 8.75 -2.82 0.01
N SER A 411 7.81 -2.51 0.91
CA SER A 411 7.21 -1.17 0.98
C SER A 411 6.91 -0.74 2.41
N VAL A 412 6.86 0.57 2.62
CA VAL A 412 6.41 1.17 3.89
C VAL A 412 5.02 1.76 3.70
N VAL A 413 4.07 1.41 4.58
CA VAL A 413 2.72 2.00 4.60
C VAL A 413 2.58 2.85 5.85
N MET A 414 2.22 4.11 5.70
CA MET A 414 1.94 5.03 6.81
C MET A 414 0.48 5.40 6.78
N THR A 415 -0.26 5.11 7.85
CA THR A 415 -1.71 5.30 7.89
C THR A 415 -2.18 5.73 9.27
N SER A 416 -3.40 6.27 9.34
CA SER A 416 -4.02 6.59 10.62
C SER A 416 -4.65 5.34 11.25
N PRO A 417 -4.81 5.28 12.58
CA PRO A 417 -5.47 4.16 13.23
C PRO A 417 -6.92 3.97 12.74
N ALA A 418 -7.63 5.07 12.43
CA ALA A 418 -9.02 5.04 11.96
C ALA A 418 -9.14 4.38 10.57
N GLU A 419 -8.18 4.64 9.69
CA GLU A 419 -8.10 3.97 8.39
C GLU A 419 -7.69 2.51 8.52
N ALA A 420 -6.70 2.22 9.37
CA ALA A 420 -6.27 0.86 9.65
C ALA A 420 -7.40 0.01 10.26
N ALA A 421 -8.29 0.61 11.05
CA ALA A 421 -9.49 -0.02 11.60
C ALA A 421 -10.67 -0.08 10.60
N ASN A 422 -10.56 0.54 9.43
CA ASN A 422 -11.62 0.64 8.42
C ASN A 422 -12.92 1.30 8.93
N MET A 423 -12.83 2.24 9.89
CA MET A 423 -13.98 2.86 10.55
C MET A 423 -14.80 3.79 9.64
N ASN A 424 -14.23 4.23 8.51
CA ASN A 424 -14.91 5.10 7.54
C ASN A 424 -16.06 4.40 6.79
N VAL A 425 -16.13 3.07 6.80
CA VAL A 425 -17.26 2.31 6.23
C VAL A 425 -18.52 2.48 7.09
N LEU A 426 -18.37 2.49 8.41
CA LEU A 426 -19.51 2.53 9.35
C LEU A 426 -20.27 3.86 9.29
N LYS A 427 -19.61 4.96 8.93
CA LYS A 427 -20.26 6.28 8.80
C LYS A 427 -21.10 6.45 7.53
N ARG A 428 -21.03 5.52 6.56
CA ARG A 428 -21.74 5.65 5.26
C ARG A 428 -23.14 5.06 5.25
N ASP A 429 -23.44 4.09 6.12
CA ASP A 429 -24.77 3.47 6.15
C ASP A 429 -25.84 4.38 6.78
N ASP A 430 -25.46 5.43 7.49
CA ASP A 430 -26.39 6.37 8.15
C ASP A 430 -26.80 7.59 7.30
N THR A 431 -26.16 7.86 6.15
CA THR A 431 -26.56 8.98 5.28
C THR A 431 -27.39 8.52 4.09
N GLN A 432 -28.70 8.70 4.21
CA GLN A 432 -29.75 8.38 3.24
C GLN A 432 -29.40 8.68 1.78
N ALA A 433 -29.71 7.70 0.93
CA ALA A 433 -29.74 7.81 -0.53
C ALA A 433 -30.72 8.91 -0.99
N LYS A 434 -30.22 9.97 -1.61
CA LYS A 434 -31.02 10.83 -2.50
C LYS A 434 -31.06 10.21 -3.91
N PRO A 435 -32.21 10.20 -4.62
CA PRO A 435 -32.36 9.45 -5.86
C PRO A 435 -32.09 10.24 -7.16
N ASP A 436 -31.60 11.48 -7.09
CA ASP A 436 -31.37 12.31 -8.29
C ASP A 436 -29.88 12.59 -8.50
N GLY A 437 -29.24 11.77 -9.34
CA GLY A 437 -27.86 11.93 -9.78
C GLY A 437 -27.67 11.45 -11.21
N PHE A 438 -27.19 12.35 -12.07
CA PHE A 438 -26.94 12.21 -13.50
C PHE A 438 -26.30 10.86 -13.92
N ALA A 439 -26.78 10.30 -15.05
CA ALA A 439 -26.21 9.13 -15.71
C ALA A 439 -24.77 9.39 -16.19
N GLY A 440 -23.78 9.00 -15.38
CA GLY A 440 -22.35 9.18 -15.67
C GLY A 440 -21.43 8.89 -14.49
N GLU A 441 -21.95 8.92 -13.25
CA GLU A 441 -21.19 8.49 -12.08
C GLU A 441 -21.18 6.96 -11.97
N VAL A 442 -20.07 6.37 -12.41
CA VAL A 442 -19.75 4.96 -12.22
C VAL A 442 -19.66 4.69 -10.70
N LYS A 443 -20.76 4.20 -10.11
CA LYS A 443 -20.84 3.70 -8.72
C LYS A 443 -19.90 2.51 -8.50
N THR A 444 -18.60 2.69 -8.24
CA THR A 444 -17.69 1.52 -8.14
C THR A 444 -16.55 1.58 -7.13
N ARG A 445 -16.64 2.22 -5.96
CA ARG A 445 -15.62 1.99 -4.92
C ARG A 445 -16.20 1.89 -3.50
N THR A 446 -16.51 0.66 -3.09
CA THR A 446 -16.58 0.29 -1.68
C THR A 446 -15.25 0.69 -1.01
N TRP A 447 -15.32 1.40 0.11
CA TRP A 447 -14.12 1.82 0.84
C TRP A 447 -13.38 0.58 1.34
N ARG A 448 -12.13 0.38 0.91
CA ARG A 448 -11.31 -0.79 1.22
C ARG A 448 -10.32 -0.42 2.32
N ASN A 449 -10.04 -1.35 3.23
CA ASN A 449 -8.97 -1.17 4.20
C ASN A 449 -7.62 -1.00 3.47
N PRO A 450 -6.85 0.08 3.73
CA PRO A 450 -5.62 0.36 3.01
C PRO A 450 -4.53 -0.69 3.21
N LEU A 451 -4.42 -1.29 4.40
CA LEU A 451 -3.40 -2.29 4.70
C LEU A 451 -3.67 -3.57 3.90
N ILE A 452 -4.93 -4.02 3.87
CA ILE A 452 -5.36 -5.21 3.11
C ILE A 452 -5.25 -4.95 1.61
N HIS A 453 -5.73 -3.80 1.13
CA HIS A 453 -5.60 -3.42 -0.26
C HIS A 453 -4.14 -3.40 -0.71
N ASN A 454 -3.26 -2.79 0.09
CA ASN A 454 -1.85 -2.72 -0.23
C ASN A 454 -1.18 -4.10 -0.26
N LEU A 455 -1.49 -4.98 0.70
CA LEU A 455 -0.98 -6.35 0.69
C LEU A 455 -1.31 -7.07 -0.62
N LEU A 456 -2.54 -6.93 -1.11
CA LEU A 456 -3.04 -7.67 -2.26
C LEU A 456 -2.66 -7.07 -3.62
N THR A 457 -2.59 -5.73 -3.71
CA THR A 457 -2.38 -5.05 -4.99
C THR A 457 -1.02 -4.37 -5.10
N ASP A 458 -0.24 -4.32 -4.02
CA ASP A 458 1.04 -3.61 -3.92
C ASP A 458 0.97 -2.13 -4.38
N ARG A 459 -0.21 -1.53 -4.17
CA ARG A 459 -0.58 -0.18 -4.63
C ARG A 459 -1.29 0.59 -3.54
N PRO A 460 -1.22 1.92 -3.57
CA PRO A 460 -2.11 2.73 -2.76
C PRO A 460 -3.56 2.60 -3.26
N ILE A 461 -4.53 2.91 -2.40
CA ILE A 461 -5.96 2.97 -2.78
C ILE A 461 -6.18 3.97 -3.91
N TYR A 462 -5.49 5.11 -3.86
CA TYR A 462 -5.56 6.15 -4.89
C TYR A 462 -4.23 6.23 -5.64
N SER A 463 -4.29 6.26 -6.97
CA SER A 463 -3.08 6.44 -7.77
C SER A 463 -2.58 7.89 -7.66
N SER A 464 -1.27 8.07 -7.51
CA SER A 464 -0.63 9.38 -7.41
C SER A 464 -0.70 10.20 -8.70
N SER A 465 -0.90 9.57 -9.84
CA SER A 465 -0.99 10.19 -11.16
C SER A 465 -2.39 10.67 -11.55
N LEU A 466 -3.41 10.44 -10.70
CA LEU A 466 -4.76 10.93 -10.96
C LEU A 466 -4.84 12.45 -10.76
N PRO A 467 -5.55 13.18 -11.64
CA PRO A 467 -5.76 14.61 -11.47
C PRO A 467 -6.54 14.91 -10.16
N ILE A 468 -5.92 15.68 -9.26
CA ILE A 468 -6.48 16.05 -7.94
C ILE A 468 -7.84 16.78 -8.09
N GLY A 469 -8.07 17.48 -9.21
CA GLY A 469 -9.32 18.17 -9.50
C GLY A 469 -10.57 17.28 -9.58
N ARG A 470 -10.42 15.97 -9.88
CA ARG A 470 -11.53 15.00 -9.82
C ARG A 470 -11.80 14.46 -8.41
N ILE A 471 -10.93 14.76 -7.45
CA ILE A 471 -11.03 14.30 -6.04
C ILE A 471 -11.63 15.40 -5.15
N LYS A 472 -11.66 16.66 -5.61
CA LYS A 472 -12.34 17.75 -4.90
C LYS A 472 -13.86 17.63 -5.05
N PRO A 473 -14.65 17.57 -3.96
CA PRO A 473 -16.09 17.75 -4.05
C PRO A 473 -16.42 19.20 -4.41
N THR A 474 -17.48 19.37 -5.20
CA THR A 474 -18.00 20.62 -5.76
C THR A 474 -18.68 21.54 -4.73
N HIS A 475 -18.55 21.27 -3.42
CA HIS A 475 -19.24 22.03 -2.36
C HIS A 475 -18.26 22.69 -1.37
N PRO A 476 -18.47 23.96 -1.01
CA PRO A 476 -17.60 24.75 -0.15
C PRO A 476 -17.85 24.52 1.36
N ASP A 477 -18.04 23.27 1.78
CA ASP A 477 -18.11 22.92 3.21
C ASP A 477 -16.76 22.29 3.63
N GLU A 478 -15.87 23.13 4.17
CA GLU A 478 -14.47 22.82 4.47
C GLU A 478 -14.27 21.68 5.50
N GLU A 479 -15.27 21.37 6.33
CA GLU A 479 -15.17 20.31 7.35
C GLU A 479 -15.45 18.89 6.82
N ILE A 480 -16.31 18.72 5.80
CA ILE A 480 -16.62 17.40 5.22
C ILE A 480 -15.55 16.99 4.19
N ALA A 481 -14.83 17.96 3.61
CA ALA A 481 -13.78 17.74 2.63
C ALA A 481 -12.53 17.03 3.22
N LEU A 482 -12.19 17.29 4.49
CA LEU A 482 -11.09 16.64 5.20
C LEU A 482 -11.33 15.13 5.42
N SER A 483 -12.60 14.71 5.53
CA SER A 483 -12.97 13.30 5.72
C SER A 483 -12.88 12.45 4.45
N ARG A 484 -12.67 13.05 3.27
CA ARG A 484 -12.60 12.34 1.97
C ARG A 484 -11.19 12.25 1.38
N MET A 485 -10.23 12.98 1.94
CA MET A 485 -8.84 12.95 1.48
C MET A 485 -8.17 11.68 1.99
N PRO A 486 -7.36 10.99 1.16
CA PRO A 486 -6.57 9.87 1.63
C PRO A 486 -5.66 10.33 2.77
N THR A 487 -5.63 9.59 3.87
CA THR A 487 -4.67 9.81 4.98
C THR A 487 -3.60 8.72 5.03
N THR A 488 -3.45 7.95 3.95
CA THR A 488 -2.46 6.87 3.84
C THR A 488 -1.41 7.21 2.79
N THR A 489 -0.14 7.02 3.16
CA THR A 489 1.02 7.13 2.27
C THR A 489 1.65 5.75 2.06
N LEU A 490 1.86 5.38 0.80
CA LEU A 490 2.70 4.24 0.43
C LEU A 490 4.07 4.74 -0.02
N ALA A 491 5.13 4.38 0.69
CA ALA A 491 6.50 4.63 0.27
C ALA A 491 7.16 3.34 -0.23
N LYS A 492 7.89 3.43 -1.33
CA LYS A 492 8.79 2.36 -1.80
C LYS A 492 10.18 2.93 -1.92
N ARG A 493 11.20 2.06 -1.87
CA ARG A 493 12.57 2.44 -2.25
C ARG A 493 12.52 3.18 -3.58
N GLY A 494 11.79 2.56 -4.50
CA GLY A 494 11.39 3.16 -5.75
C GLY A 494 12.48 3.02 -6.79
N LEU A 495 12.42 3.87 -7.81
CA LEU A 495 13.19 3.72 -9.04
C LEU A 495 13.85 5.06 -9.37
N PRO A 496 15.16 5.07 -9.69
CA PRO A 496 15.78 6.29 -10.16
C PRO A 496 15.11 6.74 -11.47
N VAL A 497 14.80 8.02 -11.56
CA VAL A 497 14.21 8.60 -12.78
C VAL A 497 15.25 9.52 -13.39
N THR A 498 15.57 9.28 -14.66
CA THR A 498 16.47 10.13 -15.44
C THR A 498 15.68 10.78 -16.56
N ILE A 499 15.79 12.10 -16.67
CA ILE A 499 15.01 12.91 -17.60
C ILE A 499 15.99 13.75 -18.40
N PHE A 500 15.93 13.64 -19.73
CA PHE A 500 16.77 14.38 -20.65
C PHE A 500 15.89 15.13 -21.66
N PRO A 501 16.00 16.47 -21.78
CA PRO A 501 16.76 17.40 -20.94
C PRO A 501 16.30 17.48 -19.48
N ASP A 502 17.16 17.91 -18.55
CA ASP A 502 16.82 17.99 -17.11
C ASP A 502 15.75 19.07 -16.85
N PRO A 503 14.54 18.71 -16.35
CA PRO A 503 13.45 19.65 -16.14
C PRO A 503 13.69 20.60 -14.97
N ARG A 504 14.67 20.33 -14.09
CA ARG A 504 15.01 21.22 -12.96
C ARG A 504 15.62 22.55 -13.42
N ALA A 505 16.23 22.58 -14.60
CA ALA A 505 16.73 23.82 -15.20
C ALA A 505 15.57 24.66 -15.77
N SER A 506 14.72 24.02 -16.57
CA SER A 506 13.48 24.60 -17.07
C SER A 506 12.55 23.49 -17.59
N PRO A 507 11.23 23.62 -17.43
CA PRO A 507 10.28 22.76 -18.13
C PRO A 507 10.53 22.73 -19.63
N TRP A 508 10.17 21.66 -20.31
CA TRP A 508 10.46 21.50 -21.73
C TRP A 508 9.65 22.51 -22.55
N LYS A 509 10.37 23.30 -23.34
CA LYS A 509 9.83 24.30 -24.25
C LYS A 509 10.24 23.95 -25.69
N PRO A 510 9.48 24.41 -26.69
CA PRO A 510 9.87 24.20 -28.08
C PRO A 510 11.24 24.85 -28.32
N PRO A 511 12.23 24.12 -28.88
CA PRO A 511 13.52 24.70 -29.22
C PRO A 511 13.38 25.64 -30.41
N GLN A 512 14.26 26.65 -30.49
CA GLN A 512 14.34 27.51 -31.67
C GLN A 512 14.75 26.68 -32.90
N PRO A 513 14.17 26.96 -34.09
CA PRO A 513 14.57 26.30 -35.33
C PRO A 513 16.08 26.42 -35.55
N GLY A 514 16.72 25.31 -35.94
CA GLY A 514 18.16 25.25 -36.21
C GLY A 514 19.08 25.01 -35.00
N VAL A 515 18.56 25.01 -33.76
CA VAL A 515 19.35 24.64 -32.57
C VAL A 515 19.56 23.12 -32.53
N PRO A 516 20.77 22.62 -32.21
CA PRO A 516 21.00 21.20 -32.02
C PRO A 516 20.06 20.60 -30.96
N ARG A 517 19.33 19.56 -31.34
CA ARG A 517 18.40 18.83 -30.45
C ARG A 517 19.08 17.58 -29.90
N LEU A 518 18.54 17.10 -28.78
CA LEU A 518 18.87 15.78 -28.26
C LEU A 518 18.56 14.72 -29.33
N ARG A 519 19.42 13.71 -29.46
CA ARG A 519 19.17 12.56 -30.32
C ARG A 519 19.17 11.29 -29.49
N LEU A 520 18.36 10.32 -29.88
CA LEU A 520 18.33 9.00 -29.24
C LEU A 520 19.64 8.20 -29.42
N THR A 521 20.55 8.67 -30.28
CA THR A 521 21.88 8.11 -30.52
C THR A 521 22.97 8.76 -29.65
N ASP A 522 22.62 9.75 -28.83
CA ASP A 522 23.59 10.41 -27.96
C ASP A 522 24.03 9.45 -26.83
N THR A 523 25.25 9.62 -26.34
CA THR A 523 25.90 8.67 -25.40
C THR A 523 25.22 8.56 -24.04
N CYS A 524 24.35 9.51 -23.68
CA CYS A 524 23.55 9.45 -22.46
C CYS A 524 22.39 8.44 -22.52
N ILE A 525 22.09 7.89 -23.70
CA ILE A 525 20.99 6.95 -23.92
C ILE A 525 21.53 5.61 -24.42
N ASP A 526 21.30 4.54 -23.67
CA ASP A 526 21.49 3.16 -24.12
C ASP A 526 20.35 2.77 -25.09
N LEU A 527 20.60 2.99 -26.38
CA LEU A 527 19.66 2.67 -27.45
C LEU A 527 19.26 1.17 -27.49
N PRO A 528 20.19 0.19 -27.38
CA PRO A 528 19.83 -1.22 -27.30
C PRO A 528 18.82 -1.55 -26.19
N ARG A 529 19.01 -1.02 -24.98
CA ARG A 529 18.06 -1.23 -23.87
C ARG A 529 16.72 -0.55 -24.12
N LEU A 530 16.72 0.65 -24.70
CA LEU A 530 15.50 1.36 -25.09
C LEU A 530 14.68 0.58 -26.12
N VAL A 531 15.35 0.02 -27.14
CA VAL A 531 14.70 -0.82 -28.16
C VAL A 531 14.12 -2.08 -27.54
N HIS A 532 14.85 -2.72 -26.60
CA HIS A 532 14.33 -3.86 -25.86
C HIS A 532 13.05 -3.51 -25.07
N LEU A 533 13.06 -2.40 -24.34
CA LEU A 533 11.90 -1.91 -23.58
C LEU A 533 10.68 -1.67 -24.49
N ILE A 534 10.87 -1.02 -25.64
CA ILE A 534 9.78 -0.79 -26.61
C ILE A 534 9.27 -2.13 -27.15
N ASN A 535 10.17 -3.03 -27.58
CA ASN A 535 9.77 -4.30 -28.16
C ASN A 535 8.99 -5.18 -27.17
N ASP A 536 9.43 -5.25 -25.91
CA ASP A 536 8.74 -5.99 -24.86
C ASP A 536 7.37 -5.37 -24.53
N SER A 537 7.34 -4.04 -24.28
CA SER A 537 6.11 -3.33 -23.90
C SER A 537 5.02 -3.47 -24.96
N PHE A 538 5.35 -3.27 -26.24
CA PHE A 538 4.39 -3.29 -27.35
C PHE A 538 4.17 -4.69 -27.95
N GLY A 539 5.06 -5.66 -27.69
CA GLY A 539 4.98 -6.99 -28.29
C GLY A 539 5.21 -7.03 -29.80
N ARG A 540 5.95 -6.07 -30.34
CA ARG A 540 6.24 -5.89 -31.77
C ARG A 540 7.68 -5.40 -31.91
N LYS A 541 8.35 -5.76 -33.01
CA LYS A 541 9.71 -5.27 -33.28
C LYS A 541 9.69 -3.88 -33.92
N LEU A 542 10.43 -2.96 -33.32
CA LEU A 542 10.65 -1.60 -33.81
C LEU A 542 11.59 -1.59 -35.02
N ASP A 543 11.22 -0.85 -36.07
CA ASP A 543 12.15 -0.49 -37.13
C ASP A 543 13.01 0.67 -36.62
N VAL A 544 14.23 0.35 -36.18
CA VAL A 544 15.11 1.28 -35.48
C VAL A 544 15.55 2.41 -36.40
N GLU A 545 15.96 2.11 -37.63
CA GLU A 545 16.46 3.13 -38.57
C GLU A 545 15.35 4.10 -38.98
N HIS A 546 14.18 3.57 -39.36
CA HIS A 546 13.02 4.38 -39.70
C HIS A 546 12.59 5.26 -38.51
N TYR A 547 12.56 4.70 -37.30
CA TYR A 547 12.16 5.43 -36.11
C TYR A 547 13.14 6.54 -35.74
N LEU A 548 14.45 6.27 -35.76
CA LEU A 548 15.49 7.26 -35.46
C LEU A 548 15.44 8.43 -36.44
N ASN A 549 15.26 8.16 -37.73
CA ASN A 549 15.15 9.21 -38.75
C ASN A 549 13.94 10.11 -38.53
N ARG A 550 12.81 9.54 -38.12
CA ARG A 550 11.57 10.30 -37.85
C ARG A 550 11.71 11.24 -36.65
N VAL A 551 12.27 10.76 -35.53
CA VAL A 551 12.36 11.56 -34.29
C VAL A 551 13.53 12.52 -34.26
N LYS A 552 14.50 12.38 -35.18
CA LYS A 552 15.75 13.15 -35.18
C LYS A 552 15.56 14.67 -35.02
N ASN A 553 14.55 15.22 -35.70
CA ASN A 553 14.27 16.65 -35.71
C ASN A 553 13.07 17.04 -34.84
N SER A 554 12.29 16.08 -34.32
CA SER A 554 11.13 16.36 -33.47
C SER A 554 11.34 16.03 -32.00
N LEU A 555 12.43 15.35 -31.61
CA LEU A 555 12.64 14.93 -30.22
C LEU A 555 12.64 16.13 -29.26
N ALA A 556 11.72 16.08 -28.28
CA ALA A 556 11.67 17.01 -27.16
C ALA A 556 12.54 16.50 -26.01
N GLY A 557 12.41 15.20 -25.71
CA GLY A 557 13.18 14.57 -24.66
C GLY A 557 12.76 13.12 -24.39
N ILE A 558 13.45 12.50 -23.46
CA ILE A 558 13.22 11.13 -23.00
C ILE A 558 13.20 11.09 -21.47
N ILE A 559 12.28 10.30 -20.94
CA ILE A 559 12.18 9.94 -19.52
C ILE A 559 12.50 8.45 -19.42
N ILE A 560 13.42 8.08 -18.55
CA ILE A 560 13.84 6.70 -18.30
C ILE A 560 13.71 6.43 -16.81
N ALA A 561 12.92 5.41 -16.45
CA ALA A 561 12.74 4.96 -15.07
C ALA A 561 13.48 3.63 -14.84
N GLY A 562 14.30 3.61 -13.79
CA GLY A 562 15.16 2.49 -13.43
C GLY A 562 16.18 2.16 -14.52
N GLU A 563 16.55 0.90 -14.60
CA GLU A 563 17.41 0.34 -15.65
C GLU A 563 16.57 0.02 -16.91
N TYR A 564 15.89 1.02 -17.47
CA TYR A 564 14.95 0.87 -18.59
C TYR A 564 13.74 -0.04 -18.29
N GLU A 565 13.22 0.03 -17.07
CA GLU A 565 11.99 -0.69 -16.70
C GLU A 565 10.73 0.02 -17.19
N GLY A 566 10.80 1.34 -17.31
CA GLY A 566 9.81 2.17 -17.96
C GLY A 566 10.46 3.36 -18.65
N GLY A 567 9.77 3.91 -19.65
CA GLY A 567 10.26 5.09 -20.34
C GLY A 567 9.20 5.76 -21.19
N ALA A 568 9.41 7.06 -21.44
CA ALA A 568 8.58 7.85 -22.32
C ALA A 568 9.45 8.65 -23.28
N ILE A 569 9.09 8.63 -24.57
CA ILE A 569 9.71 9.45 -25.62
C ILE A 569 8.69 10.49 -26.03
N LEU A 570 9.09 11.75 -25.98
CA LEU A 570 8.22 12.87 -26.31
C LEU A 570 8.83 13.73 -27.41
N THR A 571 7.96 14.29 -28.23
CA THR A 571 8.32 15.06 -29.42
C THR A 571 7.54 16.37 -29.50
N TRP A 572 8.12 17.33 -30.21
CA TRP A 572 7.47 18.54 -30.70
C TRP A 572 7.08 18.29 -32.15
N GLU A 573 5.82 17.97 -32.38
CA GLU A 573 5.29 17.67 -33.71
C GLU A 573 4.74 18.93 -34.37
N THR A 574 5.01 19.07 -35.67
CA THR A 574 4.48 20.15 -36.51
C THR A 574 3.16 19.70 -37.11
N PRO A 575 2.08 20.52 -37.05
CA PRO A 575 0.87 20.26 -37.81
C PRO A 575 1.17 20.18 -39.31
N PHE A 576 0.45 19.34 -40.03
CA PHE A 576 0.66 19.08 -41.44
C PHE A 576 0.46 20.34 -42.28
N GLY A 577 1.38 20.56 -43.22
CA GLY A 577 1.36 21.71 -44.12
C GLY A 577 2.00 22.99 -43.57
N LEU A 578 2.56 22.97 -42.35
CA LEU A 578 3.36 24.06 -41.80
C LEU A 578 4.85 23.72 -41.81
N ASP A 579 5.67 24.72 -42.08
CA ASP A 579 7.10 24.67 -41.82
C ASP A 579 7.40 24.87 -40.33
N GLU A 580 8.52 24.31 -39.87
CA GLU A 580 8.94 24.35 -38.46
C GLU A 580 9.11 25.79 -37.94
N GLU A 581 9.61 26.71 -38.80
CA GLU A 581 9.82 28.10 -38.43
C GLU A 581 8.51 28.85 -38.20
N THR A 582 7.53 28.68 -39.09
CA THR A 582 6.20 29.25 -38.92
C THR A 582 5.48 28.63 -37.74
N ALA A 583 5.55 27.30 -37.56
CA ALA A 583 4.95 26.63 -36.41
C ALA A 583 5.54 27.12 -35.08
N TYR A 584 6.85 27.38 -35.03
CA TYR A 584 7.52 27.95 -33.85
C TYR A 584 7.07 29.40 -33.59
N ARG A 585 7.08 30.25 -34.61
CA ARG A 585 6.71 31.68 -34.51
C ARG A 585 5.26 31.86 -34.07
N GLU A 586 4.35 31.01 -34.53
CA GLU A 586 2.93 31.03 -34.18
C GLU A 586 2.62 30.27 -32.87
N GLY A 587 3.61 29.59 -32.27
CA GLY A 587 3.40 28.81 -31.04
C GLY A 587 2.52 27.57 -31.24
N ARG A 588 2.53 26.98 -32.44
CA ARG A 588 1.66 25.86 -32.86
C ARG A 588 2.34 24.50 -32.82
N LEU A 589 3.55 24.41 -32.25
CA LEU A 589 4.21 23.13 -32.02
C LEU A 589 3.46 22.33 -30.97
N VAL A 590 3.17 21.08 -31.30
CA VAL A 590 2.35 20.19 -30.47
C VAL A 590 3.25 19.32 -29.59
N PRO A 591 3.13 19.39 -28.25
CA PRO A 591 3.81 18.44 -27.36
C PRO A 591 3.11 17.09 -27.45
N TYR A 592 3.82 16.09 -27.97
CA TYR A 592 3.28 14.78 -28.27
C TYR A 592 4.04 13.66 -27.54
N LEU A 593 3.29 12.75 -26.90
CA LEU A 593 3.85 11.53 -26.32
C LEU A 593 3.83 10.42 -27.37
N ASP A 594 5.02 10.08 -27.86
CA ASP A 594 5.20 9.18 -29.00
C ASP A 594 5.34 7.70 -28.62
N LYS A 595 6.11 7.43 -27.56
CA LYS A 595 6.21 6.10 -26.95
C LYS A 595 6.06 6.22 -25.46
N PHE A 596 5.16 5.42 -24.91
CA PHE A 596 5.05 5.16 -23.49
C PHE A 596 5.22 3.65 -23.28
N ALA A 597 6.36 3.25 -22.74
CA ALA A 597 6.76 1.85 -22.66
C ALA A 597 7.04 1.45 -21.21
N VAL A 598 6.54 0.30 -20.78
CA VAL A 598 6.83 -0.31 -19.49
C VAL A 598 6.99 -1.81 -19.71
N LEU A 599 8.06 -2.40 -19.17
CA LEU A 599 8.30 -3.84 -19.29
C LEU A 599 7.09 -4.63 -18.76
N ARG A 600 6.72 -5.71 -19.44
CA ARG A 600 5.54 -6.53 -19.08
C ARG A 600 5.59 -7.09 -17.66
N LYS A 601 6.80 -7.39 -17.18
CA LYS A 601 7.08 -7.82 -15.80
C LYS A 601 6.82 -6.71 -14.78
N SER A 602 7.04 -5.45 -15.17
CA SER A 602 6.88 -4.25 -14.35
C SER A 602 5.53 -3.54 -14.59
N GLN A 603 4.72 -4.02 -15.54
CA GLN A 603 3.32 -3.62 -15.71
C GLN A 603 2.48 -4.27 -14.60
N GLY A 604 1.76 -3.46 -13.84
CA GLY A 604 0.94 -3.98 -12.74
C GLY A 604 1.56 -3.71 -11.37
N ALA A 605 2.81 -4.17 -11.18
CA ALA A 605 3.56 -4.03 -9.94
C ALA A 605 4.39 -2.72 -9.90
N GLY A 606 4.75 -2.23 -8.72
CA GLY A 606 5.78 -1.20 -8.55
C GLY A 606 5.43 0.25 -8.92
N GLY A 607 4.33 0.52 -9.63
CA GLY A 607 3.90 1.89 -9.94
C GLY A 607 4.74 2.59 -11.02
N VAL A 608 5.55 1.85 -11.79
CA VAL A 608 6.49 2.39 -12.80
C VAL A 608 5.78 3.30 -13.81
N ALA A 609 4.62 2.88 -14.31
CA ALA A 609 3.82 3.69 -15.23
C ALA A 609 3.40 5.03 -14.60
N ASP A 610 3.01 5.02 -13.32
CA ASP A 610 2.62 6.24 -12.62
C ASP A 610 3.83 7.15 -12.36
N ILE A 611 5.01 6.58 -12.09
CA ILE A 611 6.27 7.32 -11.95
C ILE A 611 6.61 8.05 -13.26
N VAL A 612 6.66 7.33 -14.38
CA VAL A 612 6.97 7.90 -15.70
C VAL A 612 5.92 8.96 -16.11
N PHE A 613 4.64 8.70 -15.87
CA PHE A 613 3.57 9.63 -16.21
C PHE A 613 3.59 10.89 -15.34
N ASN A 614 3.90 10.77 -14.04
CA ASN A 614 4.07 11.92 -13.16
C ASN A 614 5.25 12.78 -13.60
N ALA A 615 6.40 12.16 -13.91
CA ALA A 615 7.56 12.87 -14.44
C ALA A 615 7.22 13.64 -15.73
N MET A 616 6.44 13.01 -16.61
CA MET A 616 6.00 13.61 -17.87
C MET A 616 5.09 14.83 -17.65
N VAL A 617 4.03 14.70 -16.86
CA VAL A 617 3.00 15.75 -16.74
C VAL A 617 3.36 16.82 -15.71
N ARG A 618 4.19 16.51 -14.73
CA ARG A 618 4.52 17.45 -13.64
C ARG A 618 5.84 18.17 -13.87
N ASP A 619 6.82 17.49 -14.43
CA ASP A 619 8.19 18.01 -14.52
C ASP A 619 8.50 18.43 -15.97
N ALA A 620 8.26 17.56 -16.96
CA ALA A 620 8.55 17.85 -18.36
C ALA A 620 7.53 18.81 -19.02
N PHE A 621 6.24 18.45 -19.00
CA PHE A 621 5.15 19.18 -19.66
C PHE A 621 4.02 19.58 -18.69
N PRO A 622 4.27 20.55 -17.78
CA PRO A 622 3.24 21.04 -16.85
C PRO A 622 2.03 21.65 -17.55
N GLU A 623 2.22 22.26 -18.73
CA GLU A 623 1.15 22.85 -19.55
C GLU A 623 0.31 21.80 -20.31
N GLY A 624 0.76 20.55 -20.33
CA GLY A 624 0.05 19.44 -20.94
C GLY A 624 0.73 18.86 -22.18
N VAL A 625 0.28 17.65 -22.53
CA VAL A 625 0.77 16.83 -23.63
C VAL A 625 -0.42 16.10 -24.25
N CYS A 626 -0.37 15.84 -25.56
CA CYS A 626 -1.34 15.00 -26.25
C CYS A 626 -0.71 13.67 -26.72
N TRP A 627 -1.53 12.66 -26.92
CA TRP A 627 -1.10 11.38 -27.47
C TRP A 627 -2.26 10.65 -28.14
N ARG A 628 -1.93 9.66 -28.96
CA ARG A 628 -2.90 8.71 -29.51
C ARG A 628 -2.70 7.31 -28.94
N SER A 629 -3.79 6.56 -28.86
CA SER A 629 -3.79 5.14 -28.52
C SER A 629 -4.85 4.42 -29.35
N ARG A 630 -4.62 3.15 -29.70
CA ARG A 630 -5.59 2.37 -30.46
C ARG A 630 -6.86 2.18 -29.65
N LYS A 631 -8.04 2.16 -30.30
CA LYS A 631 -9.34 2.02 -29.63
C LYS A 631 -9.46 0.74 -28.79
N ASP A 632 -8.81 -0.34 -29.21
CA ASP A 632 -8.80 -1.66 -28.56
C ASP A 632 -7.70 -1.84 -27.50
N ASN A 633 -6.86 -0.83 -27.27
CA ASN A 633 -5.79 -0.92 -26.28
C ASN A 633 -6.37 -1.06 -24.86
N PRO A 634 -6.07 -2.14 -24.10
CA PRO A 634 -6.55 -2.33 -22.74
C PRO A 634 -6.11 -1.22 -21.77
N VAL A 635 -5.03 -0.50 -22.08
CA VAL A 635 -4.51 0.62 -21.28
C VAL A 635 -5.39 1.88 -21.40
N ASN A 636 -6.31 1.97 -22.37
CA ASN A 636 -7.17 3.14 -22.55
C ASN A 636 -7.99 3.50 -21.31
N LYS A 637 -8.38 2.51 -20.49
CA LYS A 637 -9.05 2.78 -19.21
C LYS A 637 -8.13 3.58 -18.26
N TRP A 638 -6.85 3.20 -18.19
CA TRP A 638 -5.84 3.88 -17.39
C TRP A 638 -5.54 5.29 -17.92
N TYR A 639 -5.48 5.47 -19.25
CA TYR A 639 -5.32 6.79 -19.88
C TYR A 639 -6.52 7.69 -19.60
N PHE A 640 -7.74 7.20 -19.76
CA PHE A 640 -8.98 7.96 -19.52
C PHE A 640 -9.07 8.53 -18.10
N GLU A 641 -8.65 7.74 -17.11
CA GLU A 641 -8.62 8.16 -15.71
C GLU A 641 -7.65 9.34 -15.46
N ARG A 642 -6.59 9.45 -16.27
CA ARG A 642 -5.48 10.42 -16.10
C ARG A 642 -5.53 11.59 -17.07
N SER A 643 -6.15 11.42 -18.23
CA SER A 643 -6.35 12.48 -19.22
C SER A 643 -7.40 13.48 -18.75
N ARG A 644 -7.25 14.73 -19.17
CA ARG A 644 -8.28 15.77 -19.02
C ARG A 644 -9.43 15.55 -20.01
N GLY A 645 -9.15 15.04 -21.20
CA GLY A 645 -10.16 14.64 -22.16
C GLY A 645 -9.70 13.56 -23.13
N VAL A 646 -10.66 13.01 -23.85
CA VAL A 646 -10.48 11.99 -24.87
C VAL A 646 -11.36 12.32 -26.08
N LEU A 647 -10.82 12.12 -27.28
CA LEU A 647 -11.56 12.21 -28.54
C LEU A 647 -11.31 10.94 -29.35
N LYS A 648 -12.38 10.22 -29.67
CA LYS A 648 -12.28 9.09 -30.61
C LYS A 648 -12.28 9.66 -32.01
N LEU A 649 -11.16 9.53 -32.72
CA LEU A 649 -11.04 10.09 -34.05
C LEU A 649 -12.00 9.34 -35.02
N PRO A 650 -12.87 10.08 -35.75
CA PRO A 650 -13.70 9.51 -36.80
C PRO A 650 -12.83 8.87 -37.89
N GLU A 651 -13.34 7.78 -38.46
CA GLU A 651 -12.74 7.11 -39.63
C GLU A 651 -11.30 6.60 -39.42
N SER A 652 -10.85 6.48 -38.17
CA SER A 652 -9.55 5.89 -37.81
C SER A 652 -9.67 4.91 -36.64
N ASN A 653 -8.65 4.09 -36.40
CA ASN A 653 -8.60 3.21 -35.23
C ASN A 653 -8.01 3.91 -33.98
N TRP A 654 -7.86 5.23 -34.02
CA TRP A 654 -7.14 5.99 -33.00
C TRP A 654 -8.10 6.72 -32.04
N SER A 655 -7.70 6.80 -30.78
CA SER A 655 -8.28 7.68 -29.77
C SER A 655 -7.20 8.64 -29.30
N MET A 656 -7.49 9.93 -29.37
CA MET A 656 -6.64 11.00 -28.91
C MET A 656 -6.95 11.32 -27.44
N PHE A 657 -5.91 11.53 -26.65
CA PHE A 657 -5.98 11.91 -25.25
C PHE A 657 -5.08 13.12 -25.00
N TRP A 658 -5.40 13.94 -24.00
CA TRP A 658 -4.57 15.07 -23.62
C TRP A 658 -4.64 15.38 -22.11
N THR A 659 -3.61 16.06 -21.60
CA THR A 659 -3.57 16.59 -20.23
C THR A 659 -3.65 18.12 -20.16
N THR A 660 -3.57 18.80 -21.30
CA THR A 660 -3.63 20.26 -21.42
C THR A 660 -4.91 20.82 -20.78
N PRO A 661 -4.80 21.73 -19.79
CA PRO A 661 -5.95 22.40 -19.21
C PRO A 661 -6.74 23.15 -20.27
N GLU A 662 -8.07 23.07 -20.21
CA GLU A 662 -8.97 23.88 -21.06
C GLU A 662 -8.73 23.78 -22.58
N ALA A 663 -8.04 22.73 -23.05
CA ALA A 663 -7.72 22.56 -24.48
C ALA A 663 -8.95 22.62 -25.40
N VAL A 664 -10.10 22.17 -24.89
CA VAL A 664 -11.39 22.18 -25.62
C VAL A 664 -11.89 23.60 -25.91
N LEU A 665 -11.44 24.61 -25.16
CA LEU A 665 -11.79 26.01 -25.42
C LEU A 665 -10.98 26.60 -26.59
N ASN A 666 -9.90 25.94 -27.01
CA ASN A 666 -9.03 26.38 -28.09
C ASN A 666 -9.19 25.48 -29.32
N ASP A 667 -10.10 25.86 -30.22
CA ASP A 667 -10.39 25.12 -31.46
C ASP A 667 -9.14 24.89 -32.32
N GLN A 668 -8.23 25.88 -32.37
CA GLN A 668 -7.01 25.76 -33.18
C GLN A 668 -6.07 24.68 -32.62
N MET A 669 -5.87 24.68 -31.30
CA MET A 669 -5.05 23.67 -30.62
C MET A 669 -5.64 22.26 -30.79
N MET A 670 -6.97 22.12 -30.71
CA MET A 670 -7.63 20.82 -30.91
C MET A 670 -7.47 20.30 -32.35
N ARG A 671 -7.55 21.19 -33.35
CA ARG A 671 -7.28 20.84 -34.75
C ARG A 671 -5.83 20.42 -34.95
N ASP A 672 -4.88 21.16 -34.38
CA ASP A 672 -3.46 20.86 -34.47
C ASP A 672 -3.15 19.50 -33.79
N TYR A 673 -3.78 19.20 -32.65
CA TYR A 673 -3.66 17.89 -31.98
C TYR A 673 -4.26 16.74 -32.81
N GLU A 674 -5.46 16.95 -33.37
CA GLU A 674 -6.12 15.95 -34.21
C GLU A 674 -5.28 15.64 -35.44
N ASP A 675 -4.76 16.66 -36.11
CA ASP A 675 -3.95 16.52 -37.31
C ASP A 675 -2.65 15.75 -37.05
N VAL A 676 -1.91 16.11 -35.99
CA VAL A 676 -0.73 15.35 -35.55
C VAL A 676 -1.11 13.89 -35.25
N CYS A 677 -2.17 13.65 -34.48
CA CYS A 677 -2.57 12.28 -34.12
C CYS A 677 -2.96 11.43 -35.32
N ARG A 678 -3.46 12.02 -36.41
CA ARG A 678 -3.80 11.32 -37.66
C ARG A 678 -2.58 11.00 -38.49
N ASN A 679 -1.63 11.93 -38.61
CA ASN A 679 -0.57 11.87 -39.60
C ASN A 679 0.73 11.18 -39.13
N ILE A 680 0.88 10.91 -37.82
CA ILE A 680 2.07 10.19 -37.32
C ILE A 680 2.16 8.78 -37.93
N LEU A 681 3.29 8.48 -38.56
CA LEU A 681 3.53 7.20 -39.22
C LEU A 681 3.90 6.08 -38.23
N PRO A 682 3.40 4.84 -38.42
CA PRO A 682 3.84 3.69 -37.64
C PRO A 682 5.32 3.37 -37.91
N SER A 683 6.04 2.84 -36.92
CA SER A 683 7.48 2.57 -37.01
C SER A 683 7.84 1.12 -36.69
N TRP A 684 6.98 0.17 -37.09
CA TRP A 684 7.13 -1.26 -36.80
C TRP A 684 7.69 -2.01 -38.01
N GLN A 685 8.54 -3.02 -37.78
CA GLN A 685 9.11 -3.86 -38.85
C GLN A 685 8.05 -4.68 -39.60
N ASP A 686 6.97 -5.06 -38.92
CA ASP A 686 5.90 -5.85 -39.51
C ASP A 686 4.92 -4.95 -40.27
N THR A 687 4.97 -4.98 -41.61
CA THR A 687 4.01 -4.31 -42.50
C THR A 687 2.72 -5.11 -42.74
N ALA A 688 2.67 -6.37 -42.30
CA ALA A 688 1.59 -7.33 -42.62
C ALA A 688 0.38 -7.31 -41.66
N LYS A 689 0.46 -6.60 -40.53
CA LYS A 689 -0.71 -6.34 -39.67
C LYS A 689 -1.48 -5.15 -40.27
N PRO A 690 -2.82 -5.11 -40.17
CA PRO A 690 -3.62 -4.07 -40.81
C PRO A 690 -3.01 -2.70 -40.54
N ALA A 691 -2.89 -1.91 -41.60
CA ALA A 691 -2.37 -0.56 -41.54
C ALA A 691 -3.13 0.22 -40.47
N ASP A 692 -2.34 0.98 -39.72
CA ASP A 692 -2.59 1.49 -38.38
C ASP A 692 -3.73 2.51 -38.24
#